data_AF-A0A6P8W0C7-F1
#
_entry.id   AF-A0A6P8W0C7-F1
#
_cell.length_a   1.000
_cell.length_b   1.000
_cell.length_c   1.000
_cell.angle_alpha   90.00
_cell.angle_beta   90.00
_cell.angle_gamma   90.00
#
_symmetry.space_group_name_H-M   'P 1'
#
loop_
_entity.id
_entity.type
_entity.pdbx_description
1 polymer ?
#
loop_
_entity_poly.entity_id
_entity_poly.type
_entity_poly.pdbx_seq_one_letter_code
_entity_poly.pdbx_strand_id
1 'polypeptide(L)'
;MAALQRTILGGERMAAVWLHDAQIQKEANNCLALKRVVFVGDSRIRQLFYSFIKIIDPEQREVGNKHEDISFLHKSSSVNVEFLWYPEANNSMKERLISWTHEGSLKPDVVILGAATWSIKLRSGSSETLQRYKVNLTAIAVHLEKLADHGEVYWVLQDPVNEEVLSEDRKMITNQQLEQYNEAAADVLNRNGRSRIRLLAAARQAALETIAQSDDGLHLPESTRNVGAMVLMNSMCNNKLRPIDGSCCQTVPPPTLVQKLSAFFFLGSAVLFVVLHVLGNNRQRRHVPPDVESLEEKKPATAGAAPGPKELFKALGRMGIIMGYFYLCDRADVFMKEQKFYTHSTFFIPLVYIIVLGVFYYENSKETKFLNREQTDEWKGWMQLIILIYHVSGASAFLPVYMHVRVLVAAYLFQTGYGHFSFFWLKGDFGLYRVCQVLFRLNFLVLVLCVVMNRPYQFYYFVPLVTFWFAVIYATMALWPQILQKKANGSGFWHLGILAKLLGLLIVICIFAFSQGFFEHIFAVWPISTLFELNGSVHEWWFRWKLDRFVVIHGMLFAFLYLVLQKRMVLFEGKGDALFSPKISNVLLFLSVVSFITYSIWASSCKTKTECNEMHPYISVVQILAFILIRNIPGYARSVYSSFFAWFGKISLELFICQYHIWLAADTKGILVLIPGNPSLNILVSTFIFVCVAHEISLITNDLAQVIIPKDNVALLKRLGAVGVFTLGVLLLSRGSHNTHGA
;
A
#
# COMPACT_ATOMS: atom_id res chain seq x y z
N MET A 1 11.30 20.45 3.40
CA MET A 1 10.35 19.53 4.08
C MET A 1 10.74 18.06 3.94
N ALA A 2 10.87 17.49 2.72
CA ALA A 2 11.23 16.07 2.54
C ALA A 2 12.63 15.68 3.03
N ALA A 3 13.60 16.62 3.05
CA ALA A 3 14.91 16.42 3.66
C ALA A 3 14.84 16.49 5.21
N LEU A 4 14.08 17.46 5.74
CA LEU A 4 13.80 17.60 7.17
C LEU A 4 13.17 16.35 7.79
N GLN A 5 12.25 15.71 7.07
CA GLN A 5 11.59 14.47 7.49
C GLN A 5 12.55 13.29 7.69
N ARG A 6 13.71 13.28 7.03
CA ARG A 6 14.65 12.15 7.05
C ARG A 6 15.57 12.16 8.26
N THR A 7 15.88 13.33 8.83
CA THR A 7 16.81 13.42 9.98
C THR A 7 16.10 13.26 11.34
N ILE A 8 14.83 13.66 11.43
CA ILE A 8 14.06 13.71 12.70
C ILE A 8 13.81 12.32 13.33
N LEU A 9 13.80 11.23 12.54
CA LEU A 9 13.32 9.90 12.96
C LEU A 9 14.37 8.98 13.61
N GLY A 10 15.59 9.46 13.87
CA GLY A 10 16.69 8.64 14.38
C GLY A 10 16.66 8.30 15.88
N GLY A 11 15.81 8.94 16.70
CA GLY A 11 15.92 8.86 18.17
C GLY A 11 14.65 8.55 18.97
N GLU A 12 13.45 8.81 18.45
CA GLU A 12 12.20 8.62 19.21
C GLU A 12 11.10 7.96 18.37
N ARG A 13 10.37 7.02 18.98
CA ARG A 13 9.20 6.34 18.38
C ARG A 13 7.98 7.28 18.30
N MET A 14 8.10 8.38 17.56
CA MET A 14 6.94 9.18 17.16
C MET A 14 7.01 9.44 15.65
N ALA A 15 6.35 8.57 14.89
CA ALA A 15 6.01 8.89 13.50
C ALA A 15 5.03 10.08 13.52
N ALA A 16 5.32 11.12 12.73
CA ALA A 16 4.50 12.32 12.62
C ALA A 16 3.51 12.19 11.45
N VAL A 17 2.20 12.29 11.74
CA VAL A 17 1.14 12.36 10.72
C VAL A 17 1.17 13.69 9.99
N TRP A 18 1.26 13.60 8.67
CA TRP A 18 0.99 14.70 7.75
C TRP A 18 -0.39 14.44 7.14
N LEU A 19 -1.42 15.03 7.73
CA LEU A 19 -2.77 15.00 7.18
C LEU A 19 -2.88 16.06 6.04
N HIS A 20 -3.82 15.91 5.11
CA HIS A 20 -4.12 16.92 4.07
C HIS A 20 -5.06 18.03 4.59
N ASP A 21 -4.73 19.29 4.29
CA ASP A 21 -5.25 20.52 4.93
C ASP A 21 -6.77 20.60 5.14
N ALA A 22 -7.59 20.20 4.16
CA ALA A 22 -9.05 20.40 4.24
C ALA A 22 -9.78 19.37 5.13
N GLN A 23 -9.28 18.13 5.20
CA GLN A 23 -9.89 17.08 6.03
C GLN A 23 -9.42 17.19 7.50
N ILE A 24 -8.21 17.72 7.71
CA ILE A 24 -7.68 18.09 9.04
C ILE A 24 -8.63 19.01 9.77
N GLN A 25 -9.08 20.08 9.12
CA GLN A 25 -9.80 21.14 9.79
C GLN A 25 -11.11 20.65 10.40
N LYS A 26 -11.85 19.80 9.67
CA LYS A 26 -13.12 19.23 10.14
C LYS A 26 -12.91 18.19 11.25
N GLU A 27 -11.87 17.38 11.13
CA GLU A 27 -11.53 16.33 12.09
C GLU A 27 -10.92 16.90 13.39
N ALA A 28 -10.05 17.90 13.30
CA ALA A 28 -9.46 18.62 14.42
C ALA A 28 -10.51 19.41 15.20
N ASN A 29 -11.44 20.09 14.51
CA ASN A 29 -12.56 20.79 15.15
C ASN A 29 -13.45 19.85 15.95
N ASN A 30 -13.75 18.67 15.43
CA ASN A 30 -14.53 17.66 16.16
C ASN A 30 -13.75 17.05 17.34
N CYS A 31 -12.44 16.82 17.18
CA CYS A 31 -11.60 16.27 18.23
C CYS A 31 -11.48 17.21 19.45
N LEU A 32 -11.26 18.50 19.17
CA LEU A 32 -11.03 19.54 20.16
C LEU A 32 -12.33 20.19 20.66
N ALA A 33 -13.49 19.79 20.12
CA ALA A 33 -14.77 20.34 20.51
C ALA A 33 -14.94 20.31 22.04
N LEU A 34 -15.32 21.46 22.61
CA LEU A 34 -15.50 21.68 24.05
C LEU A 34 -14.23 21.55 24.91
N LYS A 35 -13.05 21.42 24.31
CA LYS A 35 -11.78 21.39 25.05
C LYS A 35 -11.20 22.79 25.23
N ARG A 36 -10.60 23.02 26.39
CA ARG A 36 -9.76 24.17 26.71
C ARG A 36 -8.28 23.81 26.57
N VAL A 37 -7.61 24.39 25.59
CA VAL A 37 -6.18 24.20 25.32
C VAL A 37 -5.42 25.46 25.73
N VAL A 38 -4.39 25.34 26.56
CA VAL A 38 -3.65 26.49 27.08
C VAL A 38 -2.15 26.35 26.79
N PHE A 39 -1.60 27.34 26.10
CA PHE A 39 -0.17 27.52 25.84
C PHE A 39 0.41 28.50 26.87
N VAL A 40 1.51 28.16 27.50
CA VAL A 40 2.14 28.98 28.56
C VAL A 40 3.63 29.11 28.30
N GLY A 41 4.13 30.32 28.11
CA GLY A 41 5.56 30.49 27.87
C GLY A 41 5.98 31.85 27.32
N ASP A 42 7.09 31.82 26.59
CA ASP A 42 7.69 32.97 25.92
C ASP A 42 7.20 33.13 24.46
N SER A 43 7.90 33.95 23.68
CA SER A 43 7.57 34.23 22.28
C SER A 43 7.63 33.01 21.36
N ARG A 44 8.41 31.98 21.70
CA ARG A 44 8.51 30.74 20.92
C ARG A 44 7.26 29.88 21.09
N ILE A 45 6.76 29.79 22.32
CA ILE A 45 5.48 29.13 22.60
C ILE A 45 4.32 29.89 21.97
N ARG A 46 4.37 31.23 21.95
CA ARG A 46 3.39 32.06 21.23
C ARG A 46 3.38 31.76 19.73
N GLN A 47 4.54 31.57 19.11
CA GLN A 47 4.63 31.20 17.70
C GLN A 47 4.05 29.80 17.43
N LEU A 48 4.28 28.85 18.34
CA LEU A 48 3.67 27.52 18.27
C LEU A 48 2.14 27.58 18.41
N PHE A 49 1.63 28.44 19.30
CA PHE A 49 0.19 28.74 19.42
C PHE A 49 -0.40 29.25 18.10
N TYR A 50 0.26 30.19 17.41
CA TYR A 50 -0.24 30.69 16.13
C TYR A 50 -0.28 29.62 15.05
N SER A 51 0.75 28.78 14.95
CA SER A 51 0.73 27.63 14.03
C SER A 51 -0.36 26.62 14.40
N PHE A 52 -0.65 26.43 15.69
CA PHE A 52 -1.72 25.54 16.15
C PHE A 52 -3.11 26.06 15.79
N ILE A 53 -3.41 27.34 16.01
CA ILE A 53 -4.72 27.90 15.64
C ILE A 53 -4.89 27.97 14.12
N LYS A 54 -3.83 28.17 13.33
CA LYS A 54 -3.88 28.12 11.86
C LYS A 54 -4.30 26.74 11.32
N ILE A 55 -4.03 25.66 12.06
CA ILE A 55 -4.53 24.32 11.71
C ILE A 55 -6.05 24.22 11.91
N ILE A 56 -6.59 24.94 12.90
CA ILE A 56 -8.03 24.97 13.23
C ILE A 56 -8.78 25.92 12.29
N ASP A 57 -8.18 27.07 12.00
CA ASP A 57 -8.71 28.13 11.15
C ASP A 57 -7.57 28.77 10.30
N PRO A 58 -7.40 28.35 9.03
CA PRO A 58 -6.35 28.84 8.15
C PRO A 58 -6.42 30.34 7.82
N GLU A 59 -7.60 30.96 7.96
CA GLU A 59 -7.78 32.40 7.69
C GLU A 59 -7.30 33.26 8.86
N GLN A 60 -7.00 32.65 10.00
CA GLN A 60 -6.59 33.34 11.20
C GLN A 60 -5.20 33.97 11.04
N ARG A 61 -5.16 35.30 11.24
CA ARG A 61 -3.90 36.07 11.25
C ARG A 61 -3.27 36.05 12.64
N GLU A 62 -1.96 36.33 12.69
CA GLU A 62 -1.22 36.50 13.95
C GLU A 62 -1.59 37.85 14.60
N VAL A 63 -2.78 37.90 15.20
CA VAL A 63 -3.33 39.09 15.88
C VAL A 63 -2.97 39.05 17.36
N GLY A 64 -2.78 40.23 17.97
CA GLY A 64 -2.46 40.40 19.40
C GLY A 64 -1.18 41.21 19.62
N ASN A 65 -1.09 41.86 20.78
CA ASN A 65 0.13 42.58 21.16
C ASN A 65 1.25 41.62 21.55
N LYS A 66 2.50 42.09 21.46
CA LYS A 66 3.65 41.34 21.98
C LYS A 66 3.59 41.36 23.51
N HIS A 67 3.91 40.22 24.13
CA HIS A 67 4.03 40.04 25.59
C HIS A 67 2.70 40.15 26.38
N GLU A 68 1.58 39.81 25.77
CA GLU A 68 0.26 39.78 26.40
C GLU A 68 -0.39 38.40 26.27
N ASP A 69 -1.41 38.15 27.11
CA ASP A 69 -2.26 36.97 27.01
C ASP A 69 -3.18 37.10 25.79
N ILE A 70 -3.39 35.99 25.06
CA ILE A 70 -4.14 35.95 23.81
C ILE A 70 -5.16 34.81 23.88
N SER A 71 -6.43 35.11 23.64
CA SER A 71 -7.49 34.10 23.58
C SER A 71 -8.02 33.93 22.16
N PHE A 72 -8.20 32.69 21.73
CA PHE A 72 -8.81 32.31 20.47
C PHE A 72 -10.02 31.41 20.74
N LEU A 73 -11.21 31.87 20.34
CA LEU A 73 -12.45 31.13 20.45
C LEU A 73 -13.03 30.85 19.06
N HIS A 74 -13.07 29.57 18.67
CA HIS A 74 -13.66 29.18 17.41
C HIS A 74 -15.17 28.96 17.57
N LYS A 75 -15.97 29.88 17.04
CA LYS A 75 -17.43 29.98 17.31
C LYS A 75 -18.24 28.75 16.90
N SER A 76 -17.83 28.01 15.86
CA SER A 76 -18.61 26.88 15.33
C SER A 76 -18.33 25.54 16.03
N SER A 77 -17.15 25.35 16.62
CA SER A 77 -16.78 24.12 17.34
C SER A 77 -16.59 24.32 18.85
N SER A 78 -16.78 25.53 19.37
CA SER A 78 -16.58 25.92 20.78
C SER A 78 -15.20 25.51 21.32
N VAL A 79 -14.19 25.49 20.45
CA VAL A 79 -12.80 25.24 20.84
C VAL A 79 -12.23 26.53 21.43
N ASN A 80 -11.72 26.45 22.66
CA ASN A 80 -11.06 27.57 23.33
C ASN A 80 -9.55 27.30 23.42
N VAL A 81 -8.75 28.12 22.74
CA VAL A 81 -7.28 28.05 22.78
C VAL A 81 -6.76 29.37 23.34
N GLU A 82 -5.98 29.28 24.42
CA GLU A 82 -5.42 30.45 25.11
C GLU A 82 -3.89 30.39 25.07
N PHE A 83 -3.24 31.53 24.89
CA PHE A 83 -1.82 31.74 25.13
C PHE A 83 -1.65 32.66 26.33
N LEU A 84 -0.85 32.24 27.30
CA LEU A 84 -0.55 33.00 28.51
C LEU A 84 0.94 33.36 28.56
N TRP A 85 1.23 34.64 28.74
CA TRP A 85 2.59 35.17 28.74
C TRP A 85 3.29 34.95 30.09
N TYR A 86 4.03 33.84 30.19
CA TYR A 86 4.85 33.49 31.34
C TYR A 86 6.24 33.05 30.85
N PRO A 87 7.12 34.01 30.51
CA PRO A 87 8.36 33.74 29.79
C PRO A 87 9.43 33.03 30.63
N GLU A 88 9.26 32.96 31.95
CA GLU A 88 10.19 32.32 32.87
C GLU A 88 9.49 31.28 33.75
N ALA A 89 10.16 30.15 33.99
CA ALA A 89 9.75 29.16 34.98
C ALA A 89 10.05 29.69 36.41
N ASN A 90 9.21 30.60 36.90
CA ASN A 90 9.35 31.27 38.19
C ASN A 90 8.06 31.17 39.03
N ASN A 91 8.01 31.90 40.15
CA ASN A 91 6.85 31.89 41.05
C ASN A 91 5.55 32.33 40.37
N SER A 92 5.60 33.23 39.39
CA SER A 92 4.41 33.68 38.65
C SER A 92 3.78 32.52 37.86
N MET A 93 4.61 31.75 37.12
CA MET A 93 4.15 30.54 36.43
C MET A 93 3.64 29.49 37.44
N LYS A 94 4.34 29.33 38.56
CA LYS A 94 3.93 28.40 39.63
C LYS A 94 2.56 28.74 40.21
N GLU A 95 2.31 30.00 40.55
CA GLU A 95 1.03 30.50 41.08
C GLU A 95 -0.10 30.28 40.08
N ARG A 96 0.16 30.51 38.78
CA ARG A 96 -0.80 30.20 37.72
C ARG A 96 -1.17 28.72 37.70
N LEU A 97 -0.19 27.83 37.77
CA LEU A 97 -0.43 26.38 37.77
C LEU A 97 -1.15 25.92 39.03
N ILE A 98 -0.81 26.48 40.20
CA ILE A 98 -1.53 26.24 41.46
C ILE A 98 -3.00 26.61 41.31
N SER A 99 -3.31 27.74 40.65
CA SER A 99 -4.68 28.20 40.46
C SER A 99 -5.59 27.17 39.78
N TRP A 100 -5.04 26.33 38.89
CA TRP A 100 -5.76 25.24 38.20
C TRP A 100 -5.78 23.91 38.97
N THR A 101 -5.06 23.82 40.09
CA THR A 101 -5.08 22.63 40.96
C THR A 101 -6.12 22.73 42.07
N HIS A 102 -6.69 23.92 42.33
CA HIS A 102 -7.73 24.10 43.34
C HIS A 102 -9.04 23.38 42.96
N GLU A 103 -9.73 22.85 43.97
CA GLU A 103 -11.04 22.22 43.80
C GLU A 103 -12.08 23.25 43.31
N GLY A 104 -12.90 22.86 42.34
CA GLY A 104 -13.91 23.73 41.72
C GLY A 104 -13.38 24.68 40.63
N SER A 105 -12.06 24.74 40.40
CA SER A 105 -11.49 25.52 39.28
C SER A 105 -11.72 24.82 37.92
N LEU A 106 -11.97 25.60 36.87
CA LEU A 106 -12.04 25.09 35.50
C LEU A 106 -10.63 24.75 35.01
N LYS A 107 -10.29 23.47 35.05
CA LYS A 107 -8.97 22.96 34.64
C LYS A 107 -8.86 22.95 33.11
N PRO A 108 -7.70 23.32 32.53
CA PRO A 108 -7.44 23.07 31.11
C PRO A 108 -7.43 21.56 30.81
N ASP A 109 -7.98 21.17 29.66
CA ASP A 109 -7.89 19.79 29.16
C ASP A 109 -6.49 19.47 28.64
N VAL A 110 -5.80 20.49 28.13
CA VAL A 110 -4.45 20.39 27.57
C VAL A 110 -3.63 21.61 28.00
N VAL A 111 -2.43 21.38 28.52
CA VAL A 111 -1.48 22.43 28.89
C VAL A 111 -0.16 22.20 28.15
N ILE A 112 0.30 23.21 27.42
CA ILE A 112 1.55 23.17 26.64
C ILE A 112 2.46 24.28 27.16
N LEU A 113 3.59 23.90 27.74
CA LEU A 113 4.48 24.83 28.42
C LEU A 113 5.87 24.84 27.81
N GLY A 114 6.55 25.98 27.85
CA GLY A 114 7.98 26.04 27.61
C GLY A 114 8.56 27.40 27.97
N ALA A 115 9.67 27.39 28.70
CA ALA A 115 10.36 28.60 29.13
C ALA A 115 11.81 28.29 29.48
N ALA A 116 12.74 29.04 28.89
CA ALA A 116 14.15 29.09 29.30
C ALA A 116 14.88 30.32 28.74
N THR A 117 14.56 30.72 27.51
CA THR A 117 15.31 31.77 26.78
C THR A 117 15.39 33.09 27.54
N TRP A 118 14.30 33.49 28.21
CA TRP A 118 14.27 34.69 29.04
C TRP A 118 15.10 34.58 30.31
N SER A 119 15.11 33.42 30.96
CA SER A 119 15.95 33.19 32.13
C SER A 119 17.45 33.25 31.77
N ILE A 120 17.82 32.77 30.57
CA ILE A 120 19.18 32.92 30.03
C ILE A 120 19.47 34.39 29.74
N LYS A 121 18.59 35.07 29.00
CA LYS A 121 18.75 36.47 28.58
C LYS A 121 18.92 37.43 29.76
N LEU A 122 18.03 37.36 30.74
CA LEU A 122 17.98 38.31 31.86
C LEU A 122 19.17 38.20 32.81
N ARG A 123 19.89 37.08 32.79
CA ARG A 123 20.98 36.78 33.73
C ARG A 123 22.27 36.36 33.06
N SER A 124 22.43 36.74 31.79
CA SER A 124 23.63 36.48 30.99
C SER A 124 24.05 35.00 30.96
N GLY A 125 23.08 34.09 31.11
CA GLY A 125 23.28 32.64 31.07
C GLY A 125 24.29 32.07 32.07
N SER A 126 24.34 32.62 33.29
CA SER A 126 25.21 32.13 34.37
C SER A 126 24.84 30.73 34.88
N SER A 127 25.82 29.97 35.36
CA SER A 127 25.62 28.63 35.93
C SER A 127 24.74 28.63 37.18
N GLU A 128 24.79 29.69 37.99
CA GLU A 128 23.89 29.89 39.14
C GLU A 128 22.42 29.98 38.69
N THR A 129 22.17 30.62 37.54
CA THR A 129 20.82 30.74 36.99
C THR A 129 20.26 29.40 36.54
N LEU A 130 21.09 28.53 35.96
CA LEU A 130 20.69 27.16 35.61
C LEU A 130 20.30 26.35 36.85
N GLN A 131 21.05 26.48 37.96
CA GLN A 131 20.68 25.81 39.22
C GLN A 131 19.37 26.34 39.78
N ARG A 132 19.17 27.67 39.77
CA ARG A 132 17.92 28.29 40.18
C ARG A 132 16.74 27.86 39.29
N TYR A 133 16.95 27.75 37.98
CA TYR A 133 15.98 27.21 37.05
C TYR A 133 15.57 25.78 37.41
N LYS A 134 16.55 24.91 37.71
CA LYS A 134 16.30 23.52 38.14
C LYS A 134 15.47 23.45 39.42
N VAL A 135 15.77 24.31 40.40
CA VAL A 135 15.01 24.41 41.67
C VAL A 135 13.58 24.86 41.42
N ASN A 136 13.38 25.93 40.64
CA ASN A 136 12.05 26.44 40.31
C ASN A 136 11.23 25.40 39.53
N LEU A 137 11.85 24.75 38.55
CA LEU A 137 11.19 23.73 37.75
C LEU A 137 10.79 22.52 38.59
N THR A 138 11.62 22.14 39.57
CA THR A 138 11.28 21.08 40.54
C THR A 138 10.05 21.47 41.38
N ALA A 139 9.95 22.74 41.78
CA ALA A 139 8.78 23.24 42.51
C ALA A 139 7.50 23.30 41.64
N ILE A 140 7.65 23.53 40.34
CA ILE A 140 6.55 23.53 39.37
C ILE A 140 6.11 22.11 39.00
N ALA A 141 7.05 21.16 38.90
CA ALA A 141 6.81 19.78 38.47
C ALA A 141 5.69 19.08 39.25
N VAL A 142 5.63 19.29 40.58
CA VAL A 142 4.60 18.72 41.45
C VAL A 142 3.19 19.15 41.04
N HIS A 143 3.03 20.39 40.59
CA HIS A 143 1.74 20.91 40.12
C HIS A 143 1.41 20.43 38.71
N LEU A 144 2.42 20.29 37.84
CA LEU A 144 2.24 19.74 36.50
C LEU A 144 1.78 18.28 36.54
N GLU A 145 2.34 17.45 37.43
CA GLU A 145 1.89 16.06 37.61
C GLU A 145 0.41 16.01 38.05
N LYS A 146 0.01 16.87 38.99
CA LYS A 146 -1.41 16.97 39.41
C LYS A 146 -2.34 17.38 38.27
N LEU A 147 -1.88 18.22 37.35
CA LEU A 147 -2.65 18.58 36.15
C LEU A 147 -2.69 17.41 35.16
N ALA A 148 -1.60 16.66 35.04
CA ALA A 148 -1.50 15.48 34.18
C ALA A 148 -2.38 14.30 34.64
N ASP A 149 -2.92 14.33 35.87
CA ASP A 149 -3.94 13.39 36.33
C ASP A 149 -5.32 13.63 35.68
N HIS A 150 -5.58 14.85 35.21
CA HIS A 150 -6.87 15.24 34.63
C HIS A 150 -6.82 15.49 33.13
N GLY A 151 -5.73 16.07 32.63
CA GLY A 151 -5.55 16.46 31.24
C GLY A 151 -4.18 16.06 30.70
N GLU A 152 -3.89 16.48 29.47
CA GLU A 152 -2.57 16.25 28.87
C GLU A 152 -1.64 17.43 29.15
N VAL A 153 -0.43 17.14 29.63
CA VAL A 153 0.58 18.18 29.93
C VAL A 153 1.82 17.93 29.09
N TYR A 154 2.20 18.94 28.30
CA TYR A 154 3.36 18.92 27.42
C TYR A 154 4.39 19.97 27.86
N TRP A 155 5.65 19.56 27.96
CA TRP A 155 6.78 20.47 28.11
C TRP A 155 7.60 20.52 26.83
N VAL A 156 7.61 21.68 26.17
CA VAL A 156 8.31 21.92 24.91
C VAL A 156 9.78 22.19 25.19
N LEU A 157 10.63 21.29 24.71
CA LEU A 157 12.08 21.50 24.76
C LEU A 157 12.43 22.70 23.88
N GLN A 158 13.40 23.48 24.33
CA GLN A 158 13.82 24.70 23.65
C GLN A 158 14.51 24.33 22.35
N ASP A 159 14.09 24.90 21.22
CA ASP A 159 14.75 24.64 19.94
C ASP A 159 16.09 25.41 19.84
N PRO A 160 16.99 25.04 18.91
CA PRO A 160 18.25 25.75 18.70
C PRO A 160 18.03 27.22 18.30
N VAL A 161 19.13 27.99 18.33
CA VAL A 161 19.24 29.36 17.85
C VAL A 161 20.35 29.47 16.80
N ASN A 162 20.20 30.39 15.84
CA ASN A 162 21.28 30.76 14.94
C ASN A 162 22.09 31.88 15.59
N GLU A 163 23.18 31.51 16.26
CA GLU A 163 23.99 32.41 17.08
C GLU A 163 24.58 33.59 16.31
N GLU A 164 24.83 33.42 15.00
CA GLU A 164 25.42 34.47 14.15
C GLU A 164 24.44 35.61 13.85
N VAL A 165 23.14 35.32 13.81
CA VAL A 165 22.07 36.26 13.41
C VAL A 165 21.38 36.89 14.63
N LEU A 166 21.67 36.40 15.84
CA LEU A 166 21.11 36.96 17.07
C LEU A 166 21.53 38.43 17.26
N SER A 167 20.56 39.27 17.59
CA SER A 167 20.81 40.65 18.04
C SER A 167 21.75 40.68 19.25
N GLU A 168 22.54 41.75 19.42
CA GLU A 168 23.45 41.92 20.57
C GLU A 168 22.79 41.61 21.92
N ASP A 169 21.56 42.09 22.14
CA ASP A 169 20.79 41.88 23.38
C ASP A 169 20.39 40.41 23.64
N ARG A 170 20.66 39.50 22.70
CA ARG A 170 20.33 38.07 22.76
C ARG A 170 21.55 37.16 22.61
N LYS A 171 22.74 37.70 22.37
CA LYS A 171 23.97 36.90 22.16
C LYS A 171 24.36 36.02 23.34
N MET A 172 23.88 36.35 24.54
CA MET A 172 24.06 35.48 25.71
C MET A 172 23.25 34.19 25.64
N ILE A 173 22.38 33.98 24.63
CA ILE A 173 21.63 32.73 24.42
C ILE A 173 22.42 31.87 23.43
N THR A 174 23.09 30.84 23.94
CA THR A 174 23.87 29.89 23.12
C THR A 174 23.17 28.54 23.02
N ASN A 175 23.45 27.78 21.96
CA ASN A 175 22.94 26.41 21.81
C ASN A 175 23.44 25.49 22.93
N GLN A 176 24.65 25.73 23.44
CA GLN A 176 25.19 25.00 24.58
C GLN A 176 24.35 25.22 25.85
N GLN A 177 23.95 26.46 26.14
CA GLN A 177 23.06 26.72 27.28
C GLN A 177 21.67 26.15 27.06
N LEU A 178 21.12 26.26 25.85
CA LEU A 178 19.80 25.67 25.56
C LEU A 178 19.80 24.16 25.77
N GLU A 179 20.89 23.47 25.43
CA GLU A 179 21.05 22.04 25.73
C GLU A 179 21.08 21.78 27.24
N GLN A 180 21.87 22.52 28.00
CA GLN A 180 21.92 22.38 29.47
C GLN A 180 20.55 22.61 30.14
N TYR A 181 19.78 23.59 29.66
CA TYR A 181 18.43 23.85 30.16
C TYR A 181 17.44 22.74 29.76
N ASN A 182 17.56 22.19 28.56
CA ASN A 182 16.76 21.05 28.11
C ASN A 182 17.07 19.78 28.92
N GLU A 183 18.35 19.49 29.16
CA GLU A 183 18.79 18.40 30.03
C GLU A 183 18.24 18.57 31.45
N ALA A 184 18.34 19.79 32.01
CA ALA A 184 17.78 20.08 33.33
C ALA A 184 16.25 19.89 33.36
N ALA A 185 15.54 20.28 32.31
CA ALA A 185 14.10 20.07 32.20
C ALA A 185 13.73 18.58 32.06
N ALA A 186 14.47 17.82 31.25
CA ALA A 186 14.25 16.40 31.07
C ALA A 186 14.52 15.61 32.37
N ASP A 187 15.60 15.93 33.08
CA ASP A 187 15.96 15.30 34.37
C ASP A 187 14.90 15.57 35.46
N VAL A 188 14.34 16.79 35.51
CA VAL A 188 13.33 17.16 36.51
C VAL A 188 11.95 16.61 36.16
N LEU A 189 11.52 16.74 34.90
CA LEU A 189 10.14 16.47 34.49
C LEU A 189 9.91 15.03 34.02
N ASN A 190 10.95 14.28 33.68
CA ASN A 190 10.87 12.89 33.23
C ASN A 190 11.66 11.93 34.14
N ARG A 191 11.48 12.06 35.46
CA ARG A 191 12.17 11.22 36.45
C ARG A 191 11.84 9.74 36.25
N ASN A 192 12.86 8.97 35.86
CA ASN A 192 12.82 7.50 35.68
C ASN A 192 11.75 6.98 34.70
N GLY A 193 11.30 7.79 33.74
CA GLY A 193 10.30 7.38 32.73
C GLY A 193 8.90 7.11 33.29
N ARG A 194 8.60 7.56 34.52
CA ARG A 194 7.31 7.33 35.22
C ARG A 194 6.41 8.57 35.28
N SER A 195 6.91 9.72 34.84
CA SER A 195 6.16 10.97 34.79
C SER A 195 5.05 10.92 33.75
N ARG A 196 3.90 11.55 34.05
CA ARG A 196 2.80 11.71 33.08
C ARG A 196 3.00 12.93 32.18
N ILE A 197 4.00 13.75 32.48
CA ILE A 197 4.37 14.94 31.70
C ILE A 197 5.11 14.49 30.43
N ARG A 198 4.60 14.91 29.27
CA ARG A 198 5.17 14.55 27.97
C ARG A 198 6.19 15.61 27.52
N LEU A 199 7.42 15.20 27.26
CA LEU A 199 8.42 16.09 26.65
C LEU A 199 8.19 16.15 25.14
N LEU A 200 8.05 17.36 24.58
CA LEU A 200 7.93 17.56 23.14
C LEU A 200 9.31 17.86 22.54
N ALA A 201 10.05 16.81 22.17
CA ALA A 201 11.36 16.92 21.53
C ALA A 201 11.31 17.03 20.00
N ALA A 202 10.22 16.56 19.37
CA ALA A 202 10.08 16.53 17.91
C ALA A 202 10.18 17.92 17.24
N ALA A 203 9.70 18.98 17.92
CA ALA A 203 9.80 20.35 17.44
C ALA A 203 11.27 20.81 17.34
N ARG A 204 12.09 20.47 18.36
CA ARG A 204 13.53 20.75 18.38
C ARG A 204 14.28 20.03 17.26
N GLN A 205 13.95 18.77 17.00
CA GLN A 205 14.57 18.00 15.91
C GLN A 205 14.29 18.62 14.54
N ALA A 206 13.06 19.09 14.30
CA ALA A 206 12.75 19.81 13.07
C ALA A 206 13.53 21.12 12.94
N ALA A 207 13.69 21.83 14.06
CA ALA A 207 14.40 23.10 14.09
C ALA A 207 15.90 23.00 13.84
N LEU A 208 16.57 21.90 14.23
CA LEU A 208 18.00 21.69 13.96
C LEU A 208 18.35 21.78 12.46
N GLU A 209 17.41 21.43 11.59
CA GLU A 209 17.60 21.41 10.15
C GLU A 209 17.22 22.74 9.45
N THR A 210 16.47 23.63 10.12
CA THR A 210 15.95 24.87 9.52
C THR A 210 16.38 26.14 10.22
N ILE A 211 17.03 26.04 11.38
CA ILE A 211 17.39 27.22 12.18
C ILE A 211 18.26 28.22 11.41
N ALA A 212 19.06 27.74 10.45
CA ALA A 212 19.83 28.59 9.54
C ALA A 212 18.98 29.56 8.69
N GLN A 213 17.68 29.29 8.53
CA GLN A 213 16.72 30.12 7.79
C GLN A 213 15.97 31.12 8.69
N SER A 214 16.35 31.24 9.97
CA SER A 214 15.72 32.19 10.92
C SER A 214 16.10 33.63 10.61
N ASP A 215 15.11 34.53 10.57
CA ASP A 215 15.32 35.96 10.29
C ASP A 215 16.00 36.71 11.43
N ASP A 216 15.76 36.32 12.68
CA ASP A 216 16.27 37.01 13.88
C ASP A 216 17.14 36.12 14.79
N GLY A 217 17.50 34.94 14.28
CA GLY A 217 18.28 33.90 14.95
C GLY A 217 17.58 33.17 16.10
N LEU A 218 16.40 33.63 16.55
CA LEU A 218 15.67 33.04 17.69
C LEU A 218 14.39 32.33 17.25
N HIS A 219 13.65 32.93 16.33
CA HIS A 219 12.32 32.47 15.93
C HIS A 219 12.40 31.59 14.68
N LEU A 220 11.64 30.50 14.68
CA LEU A 220 11.69 29.50 13.61
C LEU A 220 10.89 29.93 12.37
N PRO A 221 11.25 29.45 11.16
CA PRO A 221 10.43 29.58 9.97
C PRO A 221 9.04 28.95 10.16
N GLU A 222 8.01 29.49 9.51
CA GLU A 222 6.61 29.00 9.63
C GLU A 222 6.49 27.51 9.29
N SER A 223 7.21 27.07 8.24
CA SER A 223 7.26 25.67 7.82
C SER A 223 7.68 24.71 8.94
N THR A 224 8.54 25.16 9.87
CA THR A 224 9.04 24.37 11.01
C THR A 224 8.08 24.42 12.19
N ARG A 225 7.54 25.60 12.48
CA ARG A 225 6.55 25.80 13.54
C ARG A 225 5.29 24.96 13.30
N ASN A 226 4.87 24.85 12.04
CA ASN A 226 3.75 24.02 11.62
C ASN A 226 3.99 22.53 11.95
N VAL A 227 5.23 22.04 11.88
CA VAL A 227 5.56 20.66 12.27
C VAL A 227 5.29 20.44 13.76
N GLY A 228 5.76 21.35 14.62
CA GLY A 228 5.52 21.27 16.06
C GLY A 228 4.02 21.29 16.41
N ALA A 229 3.26 22.19 15.76
CA ALA A 229 1.82 22.28 15.94
C ALA A 229 1.08 21.01 15.47
N MET A 230 1.51 20.42 14.34
CA MET A 230 0.97 19.17 13.84
C MET A 230 1.26 17.99 14.76
N VAL A 231 2.49 17.89 15.32
CA VAL A 231 2.82 16.84 16.29
C VAL A 231 1.92 16.93 17.53
N LEU A 232 1.70 18.14 18.04
CA LEU A 232 0.77 18.37 19.16
C LEU A 232 -0.66 17.95 18.80
N MET A 233 -1.16 18.38 17.65
CA MET A 233 -2.51 18.02 17.17
C MET A 233 -2.67 16.50 17.05
N ASN A 234 -1.68 15.84 16.46
CA ASN A 234 -1.64 14.38 16.30
C ASN A 234 -1.67 13.66 17.66
N SER A 235 -0.86 14.11 18.61
CA SER A 235 -0.81 13.53 19.95
C SER A 235 -2.16 13.62 20.66
N MET A 236 -2.89 14.74 20.50
CA MET A 236 -4.17 14.98 21.15
C MET A 236 -5.36 14.28 20.46
N CYS A 237 -5.31 14.15 19.12
CA CYS A 237 -6.47 13.77 18.31
C CYS A 237 -6.42 12.37 17.71
N ASN A 238 -5.25 11.77 17.54
CA ASN A 238 -5.14 10.51 16.81
C ASN A 238 -5.84 9.32 17.51
N ASN A 239 -5.94 9.33 18.83
CA ASN A 239 -6.69 8.31 19.58
C ASN A 239 -8.18 8.31 19.24
N LYS A 240 -8.75 9.47 18.87
CA LYS A 240 -10.15 9.60 18.45
C LYS A 240 -10.32 9.43 16.94
N LEU A 241 -9.41 10.03 16.16
CA LEU A 241 -9.54 10.10 14.71
C LEU A 241 -9.11 8.81 13.99
N ARG A 242 -8.20 8.02 14.58
CA ARG A 242 -7.62 6.81 13.98
C ARG A 242 -7.25 7.00 12.49
N PRO A 243 -6.40 7.99 12.15
CA PRO A 243 -6.04 8.24 10.77
C PRO A 243 -5.34 7.01 10.17
N ILE A 244 -5.79 6.58 8.99
CA ILE A 244 -5.30 5.39 8.25
C ILE A 244 -3.93 5.66 7.59
N ASP A 245 -3.36 6.84 7.83
CA ASP A 245 -2.12 7.27 7.22
C ASP A 245 -0.94 6.68 8.04
N GLY A 246 0.05 6.10 7.35
CA GLY A 246 1.20 5.37 7.91
C GLY A 246 2.19 6.17 8.74
N SER A 247 1.67 7.12 9.49
CA SER A 247 2.39 8.15 10.20
C SER A 247 1.90 8.32 11.62
N CYS A 248 1.03 7.43 12.12
CA CYS A 248 0.58 7.41 13.51
C CYS A 248 0.81 6.04 14.16
N CYS A 249 1.15 6.04 15.45
CA CYS A 249 1.08 4.87 16.32
C CYS A 249 -0.36 4.69 16.81
N GLN A 250 -1.18 3.92 16.09
CA GLN A 250 -2.46 3.47 16.65
C GLN A 250 -2.22 2.30 17.60
N THR A 251 -3.01 2.20 18.67
CA THR A 251 -2.99 0.99 19.50
C THR A 251 -3.45 -0.21 18.67
N VAL A 252 -2.58 -1.21 18.52
CA VAL A 252 -2.87 -2.42 17.73
C VAL A 252 -4.11 -3.10 18.30
N PRO A 253 -5.17 -3.31 17.49
CA PRO A 253 -6.35 -4.01 17.96
C PRO A 253 -6.00 -5.46 18.33
N PRO A 254 -6.62 -6.04 19.37
CA PRO A 254 -6.34 -7.42 19.76
C PRO A 254 -6.68 -8.39 18.62
N PRO A 255 -5.91 -9.49 18.47
CA PRO A 255 -6.12 -10.44 17.38
C PRO A 255 -7.51 -11.07 17.46
N THR A 256 -8.18 -11.13 16.31
CA THR A 256 -9.53 -11.72 16.22
C THR A 256 -9.48 -13.24 16.42
N LEU A 257 -10.64 -13.85 16.71
CA LEU A 257 -10.74 -15.31 16.84
C LEU A 257 -10.22 -16.03 15.59
N VAL A 258 -10.54 -15.51 14.40
CA VAL A 258 -10.10 -16.06 13.11
C VAL A 258 -8.57 -16.01 12.97
N GLN A 259 -7.94 -14.93 13.41
CA GLN A 259 -6.48 -14.79 13.42
C GLN A 259 -5.80 -15.74 14.41
N LYS A 260 -6.40 -15.93 15.59
CA LYS A 260 -5.90 -16.93 16.56
C LYS A 260 -6.00 -18.35 15.99
N LEU A 261 -7.13 -18.70 15.41
CA LEU A 261 -7.34 -20.02 14.80
C LEU A 261 -6.39 -20.27 13.62
N SER A 262 -6.15 -19.28 12.78
CA SER A 262 -5.19 -19.41 11.67
C SER A 262 -3.76 -19.56 12.16
N ALA A 263 -3.36 -18.83 13.21
CA ALA A 263 -2.06 -19.01 13.86
C ALA A 263 -1.90 -20.43 14.42
N PHE A 264 -2.91 -20.96 15.14
CA PHE A 264 -2.89 -22.34 15.63
C PHE A 264 -2.83 -23.37 14.49
N PHE A 265 -3.54 -23.16 13.38
CA PHE A 265 -3.51 -24.04 12.21
C PHE A 265 -2.11 -24.12 11.58
N PHE A 266 -1.46 -22.97 11.37
CA PHE A 266 -0.12 -22.93 10.80
C PHE A 266 0.93 -23.50 11.76
N LEU A 267 0.84 -23.19 13.05
CA LEU A 267 1.74 -23.72 14.07
C LEU A 267 1.58 -25.25 14.20
N GLY A 268 0.35 -25.74 14.25
CA GLY A 268 0.05 -27.17 14.28
C GLY A 268 0.57 -27.91 13.04
N SER A 269 0.46 -27.29 11.86
CA SER A 269 1.01 -27.84 10.61
C SER A 269 2.54 -27.94 10.65
N ALA A 270 3.23 -26.93 11.19
CA ALA A 270 4.67 -26.93 11.36
C ALA A 270 5.13 -28.00 12.37
N VAL A 271 4.44 -28.13 13.51
CA VAL A 271 4.71 -29.18 14.50
C VAL A 271 4.50 -30.57 13.90
N LEU A 272 3.41 -30.79 13.17
CA LEU A 272 3.12 -32.07 12.54
C LEU A 272 4.16 -32.42 11.46
N PHE A 273 4.67 -31.44 10.72
CA PHE A 273 5.81 -31.64 9.83
C PHE A 273 7.05 -32.12 10.60
N VAL A 274 7.41 -31.46 11.71
CA VAL A 274 8.57 -31.86 12.54
C VAL A 274 8.38 -33.28 13.10
N VAL A 275 7.18 -33.60 13.60
CA VAL A 275 6.86 -34.95 14.11
C VAL A 275 6.99 -36.00 13.01
N LEU A 276 6.39 -35.77 11.83
CA LEU A 276 6.52 -36.69 10.68
C LEU A 276 7.96 -36.78 10.17
N HIS A 277 8.74 -35.70 10.27
CA HIS A 277 10.15 -35.70 9.92
C HIS A 277 10.95 -36.58 10.86
N VAL A 278 10.77 -36.43 12.18
CA VAL A 278 11.47 -37.19 13.22
C VAL A 278 11.06 -38.66 13.18
N LEU A 279 9.76 -38.96 13.10
CA LEU A 279 9.23 -40.34 12.99
C LEU A 279 9.65 -41.01 11.67
N GLY A 280 9.74 -40.24 10.58
CA GLY A 280 10.21 -40.72 9.28
C GLY A 280 11.73 -40.91 9.19
N ASN A 281 12.51 -40.20 10.01
CA ASN A 281 13.98 -40.34 10.04
C ASN A 281 14.42 -41.70 10.61
N ASN A 282 13.59 -42.35 11.41
CA ASN A 282 13.83 -43.72 11.89
C ASN A 282 13.66 -44.80 10.80
N ARG A 283 13.30 -44.41 9.56
CA ARG A 283 13.02 -45.36 8.46
C ARG A 283 13.78 -45.11 7.17
N GLN A 284 14.87 -44.33 7.16
CA GLN A 284 15.73 -44.25 5.98
C GLN A 284 16.82 -45.33 5.95
N ARG A 285 16.54 -46.31 5.08
CA ARG A 285 17.51 -47.09 4.30
C ARG A 285 18.72 -46.23 3.85
N ARG A 286 19.90 -46.85 3.91
CA ARG A 286 21.20 -46.44 3.32
C ARG A 286 21.05 -45.51 2.10
N HIS A 287 21.65 -44.33 2.19
CA HIS A 287 21.87 -43.44 1.06
C HIS A 287 23.21 -43.79 0.39
N VAL A 288 23.20 -44.07 -0.91
CA VAL A 288 24.37 -43.98 -1.79
C VAL A 288 24.53 -42.50 -2.18
N PRO A 289 25.75 -41.94 -2.25
CA PRO A 289 25.96 -40.54 -2.58
C PRO A 289 25.65 -40.28 -4.07
N PRO A 290 25.09 -39.11 -4.43
CA PRO A 290 24.95 -38.70 -5.83
C PRO A 290 26.25 -38.05 -6.31
N ASP A 291 26.77 -38.55 -7.44
CA ASP A 291 27.84 -37.92 -8.19
C ASP A 291 27.42 -36.54 -8.70
N VAL A 292 28.35 -35.60 -8.58
CA VAL A 292 28.29 -34.22 -9.03
C VAL A 292 28.71 -34.18 -10.48
N GLU A 293 27.75 -34.16 -11.42
CA GLU A 293 27.87 -33.58 -12.78
C GLU A 293 26.64 -33.95 -13.64
N SER A 294 25.73 -33.00 -13.85
CA SER A 294 25.01 -32.78 -15.13
C SER A 294 23.90 -31.73 -14.92
N LEU A 295 24.24 -30.46 -15.14
CA LEU A 295 23.29 -29.39 -15.42
C LEU A 295 22.83 -29.54 -16.87
N GLU A 296 21.90 -30.45 -17.15
CA GLU A 296 21.18 -30.47 -18.43
C GLU A 296 19.66 -30.47 -18.22
N GLU A 297 19.00 -29.71 -19.09
CA GLU A 297 17.58 -29.35 -19.11
C GLU A 297 16.64 -30.51 -18.77
N LYS A 298 15.93 -30.41 -17.64
CA LYS A 298 14.78 -31.27 -17.38
C LYS A 298 13.59 -30.80 -18.23
N LYS A 299 13.39 -31.47 -19.37
CA LYS A 299 12.11 -31.57 -20.11
C LYS A 299 10.94 -31.80 -19.12
N PRO A 300 9.72 -31.30 -19.40
CA PRO A 300 8.62 -31.35 -18.45
C PRO A 300 8.26 -32.81 -18.17
N ALA A 301 8.45 -33.22 -16.92
CA ALA A 301 8.20 -34.57 -16.47
C ALA A 301 6.71 -34.92 -16.64
N THR A 302 6.49 -36.07 -17.25
CA THR A 302 5.33 -36.94 -17.06
C THR A 302 4.92 -37.00 -15.58
N ALA A 303 3.61 -36.88 -15.35
CA ALA A 303 2.87 -36.92 -14.09
C ALA A 303 3.65 -37.44 -12.85
N GLY A 304 4.15 -36.52 -12.03
CA GLY A 304 4.64 -36.83 -10.68
C GLY A 304 3.48 -37.26 -9.76
N ALA A 305 3.71 -38.30 -8.96
CA ALA A 305 2.80 -38.77 -7.93
C ALA A 305 2.42 -37.62 -6.97
N ALA A 306 1.20 -37.65 -6.42
CA ALA A 306 0.74 -36.64 -5.48
C ALA A 306 1.73 -36.48 -4.31
N PRO A 307 2.11 -35.25 -3.94
CA PRO A 307 3.02 -35.01 -2.81
C PRO A 307 2.53 -35.73 -1.56
N GLY A 308 3.42 -36.49 -0.91
CA GLY A 308 3.10 -37.19 0.33
C GLY A 308 2.69 -36.23 1.45
N PRO A 309 2.03 -36.70 2.52
CA PRO A 309 1.56 -35.87 3.63
C PRO A 309 2.68 -35.02 4.27
N LYS A 310 3.92 -35.50 4.26
CA LYS A 310 5.10 -34.75 4.73
C LYS A 310 5.32 -33.46 3.93
N GLU A 311 5.23 -33.50 2.60
CA GLU A 311 5.44 -32.32 1.76
C GLU A 311 4.28 -31.32 1.89
N LEU A 312 3.05 -31.80 2.14
CA LEU A 312 1.90 -30.93 2.44
C LEU A 312 2.13 -30.10 3.72
N PHE A 313 2.49 -30.75 4.83
CA PHE A 313 2.73 -30.04 6.10
C PHE A 313 3.97 -29.14 6.05
N LYS A 314 5.00 -29.52 5.28
CA LYS A 314 6.15 -28.66 4.99
C LYS A 314 5.75 -27.38 4.25
N ALA A 315 4.93 -27.51 3.20
CA ALA A 315 4.43 -26.37 2.44
C ALA A 315 3.56 -25.45 3.30
N LEU A 316 2.66 -26.02 4.12
CA LEU A 316 1.84 -25.26 5.08
C LEU A 316 2.67 -24.59 6.17
N GLY A 317 3.70 -25.26 6.71
CA GLY A 317 4.62 -24.69 7.69
C GLY A 317 5.43 -23.52 7.13
N ARG A 318 5.98 -23.66 5.91
CA ARG A 318 6.64 -22.56 5.19
C ARG A 318 5.69 -21.38 4.94
N MET A 319 4.46 -21.66 4.51
CA MET A 319 3.42 -20.63 4.36
C MET A 319 3.14 -19.93 5.70
N GLY A 320 3.07 -20.68 6.80
CA GLY A 320 2.86 -20.15 8.14
C GLY A 320 3.94 -19.15 8.58
N ILE A 321 5.21 -19.44 8.29
CA ILE A 321 6.33 -18.52 8.58
C ILE A 321 6.17 -17.22 7.78
N ILE A 322 5.84 -17.33 6.48
CA ILE A 322 5.65 -16.16 5.61
C ILE A 322 4.45 -15.33 6.06
N MET A 323 3.32 -15.97 6.41
CA MET A 323 2.14 -15.30 6.94
C MET A 323 2.42 -14.62 8.28
N GLY A 324 3.21 -15.26 9.16
CA GLY A 324 3.70 -14.67 10.40
C GLY A 324 4.55 -13.43 10.14
N TYR A 325 5.47 -13.49 9.18
CA TYR A 325 6.26 -12.33 8.76
C TYR A 325 5.37 -11.18 8.27
N PHE A 326 4.39 -11.44 7.40
CA PHE A 326 3.47 -10.39 6.94
C PHE A 326 2.64 -9.80 8.07
N TYR A 327 2.22 -10.61 9.03
CA TYR A 327 1.48 -10.14 10.20
C TYR A 327 2.35 -9.21 11.05
N LEU A 328 3.63 -9.55 11.24
CA LEU A 328 4.58 -8.71 11.96
C LEU A 328 4.89 -7.39 11.23
N CYS A 329 4.94 -7.39 9.90
CA CYS A 329 5.20 -6.19 9.10
C CYS A 329 4.03 -5.21 9.08
N ASP A 330 2.80 -5.71 8.97
CA ASP A 330 1.63 -4.86 8.76
C ASP A 330 0.85 -4.59 10.06
N ARG A 331 0.60 -5.65 10.85
CA ARG A 331 -0.27 -5.60 12.03
C ARG A 331 0.47 -5.43 13.35
N ALA A 332 1.71 -5.89 13.47
CA ALA A 332 2.51 -5.61 14.64
C ALA A 332 3.30 -4.30 14.45
N ASP A 333 3.35 -3.46 15.48
CA ASP A 333 4.16 -2.23 15.46
C ASP A 333 5.65 -2.53 15.74
N VAL A 334 6.18 -3.58 15.11
CA VAL A 334 7.58 -3.99 15.23
C VAL A 334 8.47 -3.13 14.34
N PHE A 335 8.00 -2.80 13.14
CA PHE A 335 8.74 -2.02 12.15
C PHE A 335 8.15 -0.62 11.97
N MET A 336 9.02 0.34 11.68
CA MET A 336 8.61 1.71 11.43
C MET A 336 7.95 1.83 10.06
N LYS A 337 7.01 2.77 9.94
CA LYS A 337 6.27 3.07 8.71
C LYS A 337 6.54 4.52 8.34
N GLU A 338 6.98 4.75 7.11
CA GLU A 338 7.25 6.09 6.58
C GLU A 338 6.19 6.48 5.55
N GLN A 339 5.92 7.78 5.41
CA GLN A 339 5.04 8.28 4.37
C GLN A 339 5.75 8.29 3.01
N LYS A 340 5.02 7.90 1.96
CA LYS A 340 5.56 7.93 0.60
C LYS A 340 5.47 9.34 0.03
N PHE A 341 6.58 9.84 -0.52
CA PHE A 341 6.61 11.12 -1.23
C PHE A 341 7.05 10.89 -2.67
N TYR A 342 6.23 11.37 -3.60
CA TYR A 342 6.56 11.27 -5.01
C TYR A 342 7.64 12.28 -5.40
N THR A 343 8.70 11.79 -6.02
CA THR A 343 9.65 12.61 -6.78
C THR A 343 9.91 11.95 -8.14
N HIS A 344 10.19 12.75 -9.17
CA HIS A 344 10.49 12.21 -10.49
C HIS A 344 11.68 11.24 -10.47
N SER A 345 12.74 11.56 -9.71
CA SER A 345 13.93 10.72 -9.58
C SER A 345 13.61 9.35 -8.96
N THR A 346 12.77 9.30 -7.92
CA THR A 346 12.38 8.03 -7.27
C THR A 346 11.59 7.09 -8.18
N PHE A 347 10.98 7.58 -9.26
CA PHE A 347 10.26 6.76 -10.23
C PHE A 347 11.12 6.41 -11.45
N PHE A 348 11.74 7.40 -12.09
CA PHE A 348 12.46 7.19 -13.35
C PHE A 348 13.81 6.48 -13.20
N ILE A 349 14.52 6.67 -12.09
CA ILE A 349 15.82 5.99 -11.87
C ILE A 349 15.63 4.47 -11.80
N PRO A 350 14.75 3.91 -10.92
CA PRO A 350 14.49 2.47 -10.92
C PRO A 350 13.96 1.95 -12.25
N LEU A 351 13.14 2.74 -12.96
CA LEU A 351 12.62 2.38 -14.28
C LEU A 351 13.75 2.17 -15.30
N VAL A 352 14.73 3.08 -15.35
CA VAL A 352 15.90 2.93 -16.22
C VAL A 352 16.70 1.68 -15.86
N TYR A 353 16.96 1.43 -14.57
CA TYR A 353 17.68 0.23 -14.14
C TYR A 353 17.01 -1.07 -14.59
N ILE A 354 15.68 -1.21 -14.43
CA ILE A 354 14.99 -2.43 -14.86
C ILE A 354 14.99 -2.61 -16.38
N ILE A 355 14.93 -1.51 -17.15
CA ILE A 355 15.01 -1.56 -18.62
C ILE A 355 16.39 -2.04 -19.05
N VAL A 356 17.44 -1.47 -18.44
CA VAL A 356 18.83 -1.86 -18.72
C VAL A 356 19.04 -3.35 -18.43
N LEU A 357 18.61 -3.84 -17.26
CA LEU A 357 18.67 -5.26 -16.92
C LEU A 357 17.89 -6.12 -17.92
N GLY A 358 16.68 -5.70 -18.30
CA GLY A 358 15.87 -6.41 -19.28
C GLY A 358 16.53 -6.57 -20.64
N VAL A 359 17.26 -5.55 -21.11
CA VAL A 359 17.99 -5.56 -22.39
C VAL A 359 19.24 -6.45 -22.32
N PHE A 360 19.97 -6.47 -21.20
CA PHE A 360 21.17 -7.29 -21.06
C PHE A 360 20.89 -8.80 -20.99
N TYR A 361 19.76 -9.21 -20.40
CA TYR A 361 19.38 -10.62 -20.26
C TYR A 361 18.39 -11.06 -21.33
N TYR A 362 18.80 -11.02 -22.61
CA TYR A 362 17.99 -11.50 -23.73
C TYR A 362 18.40 -12.91 -24.17
N GLU A 363 17.40 -13.70 -24.58
CA GLU A 363 17.56 -15.06 -25.10
C GLU A 363 16.77 -15.27 -26.38
N ASN A 364 17.19 -16.25 -27.18
CA ASN A 364 16.45 -16.65 -28.38
C ASN A 364 15.23 -17.49 -27.99
N SER A 365 14.08 -17.14 -28.56
CA SER A 365 12.82 -17.85 -28.36
C SER A 365 12.83 -19.23 -29.00
N LYS A 366 12.25 -20.22 -28.31
CA LYS A 366 12.08 -21.59 -28.85
C LYS A 366 11.01 -21.66 -29.95
N GLU A 367 9.99 -20.80 -29.89
CA GLU A 367 8.89 -20.71 -30.87
C GLU A 367 8.79 -19.30 -31.47
N THR A 368 8.62 -19.19 -32.78
CA THR A 368 8.38 -17.90 -33.48
C THR A 368 6.91 -17.58 -33.67
N LYS A 369 6.01 -18.31 -32.99
CA LYS A 369 4.58 -18.02 -33.03
C LYS A 369 4.29 -16.66 -32.42
N PHE A 370 3.30 -15.99 -32.97
CA PHE A 370 2.80 -14.72 -32.46
C PHE A 370 2.35 -14.84 -31.00
N LEU A 371 2.81 -13.92 -30.12
CA LEU A 371 2.53 -13.93 -28.67
C LEU A 371 2.77 -15.30 -28.02
N ASN A 372 3.98 -15.82 -28.17
CA ASN A 372 4.34 -17.09 -27.55
C ASN A 372 4.33 -17.02 -26.00
N ARG A 373 4.49 -18.17 -25.34
CA ARG A 373 4.45 -18.24 -23.86
C ARG A 373 5.56 -17.41 -23.22
N GLU A 374 6.76 -17.44 -23.78
CA GLU A 374 7.95 -16.74 -23.27
C GLU A 374 7.77 -15.21 -23.34
N GLN A 375 7.23 -14.69 -24.45
CA GLN A 375 6.89 -13.28 -24.66
C GLN A 375 5.72 -12.82 -23.81
N THR A 376 4.70 -13.65 -23.61
CA THR A 376 3.59 -13.28 -22.73
C THR A 376 4.04 -13.23 -21.27
N ASP A 377 4.94 -14.11 -20.84
CA ASP A 377 5.57 -14.04 -19.52
C ASP A 377 6.54 -12.84 -19.43
N GLU A 378 7.36 -12.55 -20.45
CA GLU A 378 8.17 -11.31 -20.53
C GLU A 378 7.28 -10.08 -20.36
N TRP A 379 6.17 -10.03 -21.11
CA TRP A 379 5.23 -8.92 -21.09
C TRP A 379 4.64 -8.72 -19.69
N LYS A 380 4.22 -9.80 -19.03
CA LYS A 380 3.76 -9.73 -17.63
C LYS A 380 4.86 -9.22 -16.71
N GLY A 381 6.08 -9.71 -16.84
CA GLY A 381 7.19 -9.36 -15.97
C GLY A 381 7.51 -7.87 -15.97
N TRP A 382 7.75 -7.28 -17.13
CA TRP A 382 8.07 -5.85 -17.19
C TRP A 382 6.87 -4.99 -16.74
N MET A 383 5.64 -5.37 -17.10
CA MET A 383 4.44 -4.66 -16.62
C MET A 383 4.35 -4.70 -15.10
N GLN A 384 4.61 -5.87 -14.50
CA GLN A 384 4.58 -6.04 -13.05
C GLN A 384 5.60 -5.16 -12.36
N LEU A 385 6.86 -5.15 -12.84
CA LEU A 385 7.91 -4.34 -12.27
C LEU A 385 7.60 -2.83 -12.35
N ILE A 386 7.01 -2.35 -13.44
CA ILE A 386 6.57 -0.96 -13.55
C ILE A 386 5.43 -0.63 -12.57
N ILE A 387 4.42 -1.50 -12.45
CA ILE A 387 3.31 -1.35 -11.50
C ILE A 387 3.84 -1.29 -10.05
N LEU A 388 4.82 -2.12 -9.74
CA LEU A 388 5.48 -2.16 -8.44
C LEU A 388 6.23 -0.85 -8.12
N ILE A 389 7.09 -0.39 -9.02
CA ILE A 389 7.81 0.90 -8.87
C ILE A 389 6.80 2.04 -8.69
N TYR A 390 5.74 2.05 -9.49
CA TYR A 390 4.66 3.03 -9.41
C TYR A 390 4.02 3.12 -8.01
N HIS A 391 3.72 1.99 -7.36
CA HIS A 391 3.11 1.99 -6.04
C HIS A 391 4.07 2.43 -4.95
N VAL A 392 5.32 1.94 -4.98
CA VAL A 392 6.35 2.29 -4.00
C VAL A 392 6.73 3.76 -4.09
N SER A 393 6.89 4.30 -5.30
CA SER A 393 7.26 5.71 -5.49
C SER A 393 6.10 6.68 -5.31
N GLY A 394 4.86 6.21 -5.12
CA GLY A 394 3.68 7.08 -5.02
C GLY A 394 3.32 7.81 -6.32
N ALA A 395 3.75 7.31 -7.49
CA ALA A 395 3.63 7.99 -8.78
C ALA A 395 2.18 8.22 -9.26
N SER A 396 1.19 7.73 -8.52
CA SER A 396 -0.24 8.04 -8.70
C SER A 396 -0.57 9.55 -8.66
N ALA A 397 0.31 10.38 -8.07
CA ALA A 397 0.17 11.83 -8.05
C ALA A 397 0.46 12.45 -9.44
N PHE A 398 1.28 11.79 -10.26
CA PHE A 398 1.62 12.26 -11.60
C PHE A 398 0.72 11.58 -12.64
N LEU A 399 -0.23 12.36 -13.17
CA LEU A 399 -1.32 11.86 -14.01
C LEU A 399 -0.86 11.10 -15.28
N PRO A 400 0.18 11.53 -16.02
CA PRO A 400 0.61 10.81 -17.22
C PRO A 400 1.09 9.39 -16.90
N VAL A 401 1.85 9.21 -15.81
CA VAL A 401 2.30 7.88 -15.36
C VAL A 401 1.11 7.05 -14.87
N TYR A 402 0.18 7.65 -14.13
CA TYR A 402 -1.05 6.98 -13.70
C TYR A 402 -1.80 6.37 -14.91
N MET A 403 -1.99 7.14 -15.99
CA MET A 403 -2.71 6.66 -17.18
C MET A 403 -1.98 5.51 -17.89
N HIS A 404 -0.66 5.59 -18.04
CA HIS A 404 0.11 4.49 -18.63
C HIS A 404 0.02 3.22 -17.78
N VAL A 405 0.15 3.33 -16.45
CA VAL A 405 0.00 2.20 -15.53
C VAL A 405 -1.40 1.60 -15.61
N ARG A 406 -2.45 2.42 -15.78
CA ARG A 406 -3.81 1.93 -16.02
C ARG A 406 -3.92 1.11 -17.31
N VAL A 407 -3.23 1.50 -18.38
CA VAL A 407 -3.15 0.67 -19.60
C VAL A 407 -2.43 -0.65 -19.34
N LEU A 408 -1.41 -0.69 -18.48
CA LEU A 408 -0.74 -1.94 -18.12
C LEU A 408 -1.69 -2.91 -17.38
N VAL A 409 -2.52 -2.38 -16.46
CA VAL A 409 -3.56 -3.18 -15.79
C VAL A 409 -4.59 -3.69 -16.80
N ALA A 410 -5.02 -2.85 -17.75
CA ALA A 410 -5.91 -3.26 -18.84
C ALA A 410 -5.27 -4.33 -19.74
N ALA A 411 -3.96 -4.23 -20.02
CA ALA A 411 -3.20 -5.23 -20.77
C ALA A 411 -3.17 -6.60 -20.09
N TYR A 412 -3.08 -6.66 -18.76
CA TYR A 412 -3.22 -7.92 -18.01
C TYR A 412 -4.59 -8.59 -18.22
N LEU A 413 -5.66 -7.79 -18.20
CA LEU A 413 -7.02 -8.27 -18.46
C LEU A 413 -7.21 -8.68 -19.92
N PHE A 414 -6.60 -7.94 -20.86
CA PHE A 414 -6.54 -8.31 -22.27
C PHE A 414 -5.88 -9.68 -22.46
N GLN A 415 -4.72 -9.91 -21.83
CA GLN A 415 -4.02 -11.19 -21.87
C GLN A 415 -4.86 -12.32 -21.26
N THR A 416 -5.65 -12.04 -20.23
CA THR A 416 -6.59 -12.99 -19.62
C THR A 416 -7.66 -13.40 -20.64
N GLY A 417 -8.28 -12.41 -21.31
CA GLY A 417 -9.21 -12.63 -22.42
C GLY A 417 -8.61 -13.45 -23.56
N TYR A 418 -7.44 -13.03 -24.05
CA TYR A 418 -6.72 -13.68 -25.15
C TYR A 418 -6.33 -15.13 -24.83
N GLY A 419 -5.70 -15.35 -23.67
CA GLY A 419 -5.14 -16.64 -23.28
C GLY A 419 -6.21 -17.69 -22.98
N HIS A 420 -7.23 -17.33 -22.20
CA HIS A 420 -8.31 -18.28 -21.86
C HIS A 420 -9.22 -18.57 -23.05
N PHE A 421 -9.55 -17.57 -23.87
CA PHE A 421 -10.29 -17.80 -25.11
C PHE A 421 -9.53 -18.75 -26.05
N SER A 422 -8.24 -18.48 -26.31
CA SER A 422 -7.41 -19.32 -27.17
C SER A 422 -7.32 -20.76 -26.65
N PHE A 423 -7.20 -20.93 -25.33
CA PHE A 423 -7.20 -22.26 -24.70
C PHE A 423 -8.51 -23.02 -24.95
N PHE A 424 -9.67 -22.42 -24.66
CA PHE A 424 -10.96 -23.07 -24.83
C PHE A 424 -11.28 -23.31 -26.31
N TRP A 425 -10.89 -22.40 -27.21
CA TRP A 425 -11.07 -22.54 -28.64
C TRP A 425 -10.30 -23.73 -29.24
N LEU A 426 -9.02 -23.85 -28.86
CA LEU A 426 -8.09 -24.84 -29.43
C LEU A 426 -8.23 -26.21 -28.76
N LYS A 427 -8.25 -26.26 -27.42
CA LYS A 427 -8.25 -27.52 -26.67
C LYS A 427 -9.64 -28.06 -26.38
N GLY A 428 -10.63 -27.19 -26.25
CA GLY A 428 -12.01 -27.57 -25.92
C GLY A 428 -12.19 -28.27 -24.57
N ASP A 429 -11.26 -28.07 -23.65
CA ASP A 429 -11.32 -28.63 -22.30
C ASP A 429 -12.11 -27.69 -21.38
N PHE A 430 -13.37 -28.06 -21.12
CA PHE A 430 -14.27 -27.40 -20.17
C PHE A 430 -14.39 -28.18 -18.85
N GLY A 431 -13.41 -29.04 -18.52
CA GLY A 431 -13.44 -29.87 -17.33
C GLY A 431 -13.39 -29.06 -16.03
N LEU A 432 -14.16 -29.49 -15.03
CA LEU A 432 -14.23 -28.87 -13.70
C LEU A 432 -12.84 -28.80 -13.04
N TYR A 433 -12.02 -29.84 -13.20
CA TYR A 433 -10.64 -29.89 -12.70
C TYR A 433 -9.82 -28.66 -13.13
N ARG A 434 -9.89 -28.29 -14.42
CA ARG A 434 -9.13 -27.16 -14.95
C ARG A 434 -9.62 -25.83 -14.39
N VAL A 435 -10.94 -25.66 -14.29
CA VAL A 435 -11.57 -24.47 -13.71
C VAL A 435 -11.11 -24.30 -12.26
N CYS A 436 -11.21 -25.34 -11.45
CA CYS A 436 -10.76 -25.31 -10.06
C CYS A 436 -9.26 -25.04 -9.94
N GLN A 437 -8.43 -25.61 -10.83
CA GLN A 437 -6.99 -25.36 -10.84
C GLN A 437 -6.65 -23.89 -11.10
N VAL A 438 -7.31 -23.25 -12.06
CA VAL A 438 -7.11 -21.82 -12.36
C VAL A 438 -7.61 -20.96 -11.21
N LEU A 439 -8.83 -21.22 -10.71
CA LEU A 439 -9.41 -20.47 -9.60
C LEU A 439 -8.56 -20.56 -8.34
N PHE A 440 -8.07 -21.75 -8.00
CA PHE A 440 -7.19 -21.94 -6.84
C PHE A 440 -5.90 -21.14 -7.00
N ARG A 441 -5.21 -21.25 -8.15
CA ARG A 441 -3.97 -20.51 -8.38
C ARG A 441 -4.15 -18.99 -8.29
N LEU A 442 -5.28 -18.46 -8.77
CA LEU A 442 -5.57 -17.03 -8.68
C LEU A 442 -5.88 -16.58 -7.26
N ASN A 443 -6.64 -17.39 -6.50
CA ASN A 443 -7.29 -16.92 -5.26
C ASN A 443 -6.61 -17.37 -3.98
N PHE A 444 -5.84 -18.46 -4.01
CA PHE A 444 -5.35 -19.11 -2.81
C PHE A 444 -4.59 -18.16 -1.87
N LEU A 445 -3.61 -17.42 -2.40
CA LEU A 445 -2.83 -16.48 -1.58
C LEU A 445 -3.72 -15.39 -0.95
N VAL A 446 -4.61 -14.80 -1.74
CA VAL A 446 -5.51 -13.73 -1.25
C VAL A 446 -6.46 -14.25 -0.19
N LEU A 447 -7.04 -15.43 -0.36
CA LEU A 447 -7.94 -16.01 0.64
C LEU A 447 -7.22 -16.28 1.96
N VAL A 448 -5.99 -16.79 1.91
CA VAL A 448 -5.17 -16.96 3.12
C VAL A 448 -4.87 -15.61 3.78
N LEU A 449 -4.52 -14.59 2.99
CA LEU A 449 -4.28 -13.24 3.51
C LEU A 449 -5.53 -12.60 4.12
N CYS A 450 -6.71 -12.77 3.53
CA CYS A 450 -7.96 -12.26 4.09
C CYS A 450 -8.20 -12.83 5.49
N VAL A 451 -7.91 -14.11 5.70
CA VAL A 451 -8.05 -14.79 7.00
C VAL A 451 -6.98 -14.32 8.01
N VAL A 452 -5.71 -14.24 7.60
CA VAL A 452 -4.59 -13.85 8.49
C VAL A 452 -4.62 -12.35 8.82
N MET A 453 -4.96 -11.51 7.84
CA MET A 453 -4.94 -10.05 8.00
C MET A 453 -6.27 -9.46 8.42
N ASN A 454 -7.35 -10.26 8.43
CA ASN A 454 -8.71 -9.79 8.69
C ASN A 454 -9.08 -8.60 7.79
N ARG A 455 -8.90 -8.78 6.47
CA ARG A 455 -9.22 -7.78 5.44
C ARG A 455 -10.21 -8.37 4.44
N PRO A 456 -11.17 -7.58 3.94
CA PRO A 456 -12.15 -8.05 2.96
C PRO A 456 -11.45 -8.41 1.63
N TYR A 457 -12.03 -9.35 0.89
CA TYR A 457 -11.47 -9.85 -0.37
C TYR A 457 -11.26 -8.74 -1.41
N GLN A 458 -12.18 -7.77 -1.45
CA GLN A 458 -12.13 -6.59 -2.33
C GLN A 458 -10.92 -5.67 -2.07
N PHE A 459 -10.26 -5.76 -0.91
CA PHE A 459 -9.01 -5.02 -0.64
C PHE A 459 -7.93 -5.33 -1.69
N TYR A 460 -7.88 -6.58 -2.17
CA TYR A 460 -6.98 -7.04 -3.22
C TYR A 460 -7.63 -7.01 -4.60
N TYR A 461 -8.33 -5.92 -4.93
CA TYR A 461 -9.29 -5.76 -6.04
C TYR A 461 -8.91 -6.41 -7.38
N PHE A 462 -7.63 -6.50 -7.72
CA PHE A 462 -7.16 -7.09 -8.97
C PHE A 462 -7.50 -8.59 -9.08
N VAL A 463 -7.40 -9.34 -7.98
CA VAL A 463 -7.67 -10.78 -7.97
C VAL A 463 -9.16 -11.11 -8.11
N PRO A 464 -10.09 -10.47 -7.38
CA PRO A 464 -11.53 -10.55 -7.65
C PRO A 464 -11.86 -10.21 -9.09
N LEU A 465 -11.25 -9.16 -9.65
CA LEU A 465 -11.51 -8.70 -11.01
C LEU A 465 -11.08 -9.74 -12.07
N VAL A 466 -9.86 -10.27 -11.99
CA VAL A 466 -9.38 -11.32 -12.91
C VAL A 466 -10.21 -12.61 -12.76
N THR A 467 -10.56 -12.97 -11.53
CA THR A 467 -11.40 -14.15 -11.24
C THR A 467 -12.79 -14.02 -11.85
N PHE A 468 -13.41 -12.85 -11.71
CA PHE A 468 -14.70 -12.53 -12.33
C PHE A 468 -14.62 -12.65 -13.86
N TRP A 469 -13.63 -12.03 -14.49
CA TRP A 469 -13.48 -12.09 -15.94
C TRP A 469 -13.18 -13.50 -16.46
N PHE A 470 -12.39 -14.29 -15.73
CA PHE A 470 -12.19 -15.70 -16.05
C PHE A 470 -13.52 -16.48 -16.05
N ALA A 471 -14.36 -16.27 -15.02
CA ALA A 471 -15.68 -16.89 -14.93
C ALA A 471 -16.59 -16.46 -16.10
N VAL A 472 -16.58 -15.19 -16.48
CA VAL A 472 -17.33 -14.67 -17.64
C VAL A 472 -16.86 -15.32 -18.94
N ILE A 473 -15.54 -15.37 -19.19
CA ILE A 473 -14.97 -16.02 -20.38
C ILE A 473 -15.37 -17.50 -20.43
N TYR A 474 -15.22 -18.21 -19.31
CA TYR A 474 -15.61 -19.61 -19.21
C TYR A 474 -17.11 -19.79 -19.51
N ALA A 475 -17.97 -18.98 -18.90
CA ALA A 475 -19.41 -19.04 -19.13
C ALA A 475 -19.76 -18.78 -20.60
N THR A 476 -19.24 -17.72 -21.23
CA THR A 476 -19.50 -17.42 -22.65
C THR A 476 -19.10 -18.56 -23.59
N MET A 477 -17.98 -19.22 -23.31
CA MET A 477 -17.47 -20.31 -24.13
C MET A 477 -18.19 -21.65 -23.86
N ALA A 478 -18.51 -21.93 -22.59
CA ALA A 478 -19.14 -23.17 -22.16
C ALA A 478 -20.65 -23.22 -22.43
N LEU A 479 -21.33 -22.06 -22.42
CA LEU A 479 -22.77 -21.95 -22.73
C LEU A 479 -23.07 -22.53 -24.11
N TRP A 480 -24.20 -23.22 -24.23
CA TRP A 480 -24.60 -23.82 -25.49
C TRP A 480 -24.93 -22.75 -26.55
N PRO A 481 -24.55 -22.90 -27.82
CA PRO A 481 -23.77 -24.02 -28.39
C PRO A 481 -22.27 -23.89 -28.08
N GLN A 482 -21.61 -25.00 -27.71
CA GLN A 482 -20.15 -25.05 -27.60
C GLN A 482 -19.54 -25.04 -29.00
N ILE A 483 -18.81 -23.96 -29.31
CA ILE A 483 -18.20 -23.73 -30.61
C ILE A 483 -16.69 -23.83 -30.44
N LEU A 484 -16.14 -24.90 -31.01
CA LEU A 484 -14.73 -25.24 -30.98
C LEU A 484 -14.13 -25.05 -32.38
N GLN A 485 -12.81 -24.94 -32.47
CA GLN A 485 -12.12 -24.84 -33.76
C GLN A 485 -12.52 -25.99 -34.71
N LYS A 486 -12.60 -27.24 -34.21
CA LYS A 486 -12.99 -28.41 -35.03
C LYS A 486 -14.37 -28.24 -35.67
N LYS A 487 -15.35 -27.74 -34.90
CA LYS A 487 -16.73 -27.52 -35.36
C LYS A 487 -16.82 -26.31 -36.27
N ALA A 488 -16.09 -25.24 -35.95
CA ALA A 488 -16.02 -24.04 -36.77
C ALA A 488 -15.39 -24.27 -38.15
N ASN A 489 -14.47 -25.23 -38.24
CA ASN A 489 -13.85 -25.60 -39.51
C ASN A 489 -14.81 -26.27 -40.50
N GLY A 490 -15.87 -26.93 -40.02
CA GLY A 490 -16.84 -27.63 -40.87
C GLY A 490 -17.87 -26.71 -41.54
N SER A 491 -18.11 -25.51 -41.02
CA SER A 491 -19.00 -24.52 -41.63
C SER A 491 -18.68 -23.10 -41.17
N GLY A 492 -18.66 -22.15 -42.12
CA GLY A 492 -18.51 -20.72 -41.84
C GLY A 492 -19.58 -20.17 -40.88
N PHE A 493 -20.74 -20.80 -40.81
CA PHE A 493 -21.84 -20.44 -39.89
C PHE A 493 -21.39 -20.37 -38.42
N TRP A 494 -20.51 -21.27 -37.99
CA TRP A 494 -20.02 -21.31 -36.61
C TRP A 494 -19.06 -20.17 -36.27
N HIS A 495 -18.39 -19.57 -37.27
CA HIS A 495 -17.63 -18.33 -37.06
C HIS A 495 -18.58 -17.16 -36.75
N LEU A 496 -19.71 -17.07 -37.46
CA LEU A 496 -20.76 -16.10 -37.18
C LEU A 496 -21.41 -16.34 -35.80
N GLY A 497 -21.61 -17.60 -35.43
CA GLY A 497 -22.13 -17.97 -34.10
C GLY A 497 -21.27 -17.46 -32.94
N ILE A 498 -19.94 -17.41 -33.11
CA ILE A 498 -19.03 -16.86 -32.10
C ILE A 498 -19.05 -15.35 -32.06
N LEU A 499 -19.09 -14.69 -33.22
CA LEU A 499 -19.29 -13.24 -33.27
C LEU A 499 -20.62 -12.85 -32.62
N ALA A 500 -21.68 -13.64 -32.80
CA ALA A 500 -22.96 -13.43 -32.14
C ALA A 500 -22.85 -13.58 -30.61
N LYS A 501 -22.11 -14.58 -30.11
CA LYS A 501 -21.83 -14.73 -28.66
C LYS A 501 -21.04 -13.55 -28.09
N LEU A 502 -20.01 -13.08 -28.79
CA LEU A 502 -19.22 -11.92 -28.36
C LEU A 502 -20.07 -10.64 -28.38
N LEU A 503 -20.95 -10.48 -29.37
CA LEU A 503 -21.91 -9.37 -29.42
C LEU A 503 -22.91 -9.44 -28.26
N GLY A 504 -23.44 -10.63 -27.95
CA GLY A 504 -24.30 -10.85 -26.79
C GLY A 504 -23.59 -10.48 -25.48
N LEU A 505 -22.34 -10.88 -25.31
CA LEU A 505 -21.54 -10.50 -24.14
C LEU A 505 -21.31 -8.98 -24.07
N LEU A 506 -21.05 -8.33 -25.21
CA LEU A 506 -20.90 -6.87 -25.28
C LEU A 506 -22.18 -6.14 -24.86
N ILE A 507 -23.35 -6.61 -25.30
CA ILE A 507 -24.64 -6.05 -24.91
C ILE A 507 -24.85 -6.16 -23.40
N VAL A 508 -24.53 -7.32 -22.81
CA VAL A 508 -24.62 -7.52 -21.35
C VAL A 508 -23.71 -6.54 -20.60
N ILE A 509 -22.48 -6.34 -21.06
CA ILE A 509 -21.55 -5.36 -20.47
C ILE A 509 -22.10 -3.93 -20.59
N CYS A 510 -22.67 -3.57 -21.73
CA CYS A 510 -23.27 -2.25 -21.92
C CYS A 510 -24.47 -2.01 -20.97
N ILE A 511 -25.30 -3.02 -20.74
CA ILE A 511 -26.42 -2.94 -19.78
C ILE A 511 -25.90 -2.66 -18.37
N PHE A 512 -24.89 -3.39 -17.92
CA PHE A 512 -24.23 -3.16 -16.61
C PHE A 512 -23.52 -1.81 -16.53
N ALA A 513 -22.96 -1.33 -17.64
CA ALA A 513 -22.27 -0.05 -17.70
C ALA A 513 -23.22 1.15 -17.64
N PHE A 514 -24.44 1.02 -18.18
CA PHE A 514 -25.45 2.09 -18.22
C PHE A 514 -26.17 2.25 -16.87
N SER A 515 -26.44 1.15 -16.16
CA SER A 515 -27.19 1.17 -14.90
C SER A 515 -26.32 0.78 -13.71
N GLN A 516 -25.81 1.79 -12.99
CA GLN A 516 -25.10 1.58 -11.72
C GLN A 516 -26.00 0.87 -10.69
N GLY A 517 -27.26 1.29 -10.56
CA GLY A 517 -28.19 0.69 -9.61
C GLY A 517 -28.48 -0.79 -9.90
N PHE A 518 -28.58 -1.19 -11.16
CA PHE A 518 -28.77 -2.60 -11.52
C PHE A 518 -27.52 -3.45 -11.19
N PHE A 519 -26.33 -2.92 -11.46
CA PHE A 519 -25.08 -3.59 -11.09
C PHE A 519 -24.96 -3.76 -9.58
N GLU A 520 -25.13 -2.67 -8.82
CA GLU A 520 -25.04 -2.70 -7.36
C GLU A 520 -26.10 -3.63 -6.76
N HIS A 521 -27.33 -3.63 -7.28
CA HIS A 521 -28.38 -4.54 -6.81
C HIS A 521 -28.01 -6.02 -6.99
N ILE A 522 -27.43 -6.41 -8.13
CA ILE A 522 -27.02 -7.81 -8.37
C ILE A 522 -25.88 -8.23 -7.42
N PHE A 523 -24.87 -7.37 -7.27
CA PHE A 523 -23.69 -7.70 -6.47
C PHE A 523 -23.88 -7.43 -4.97
N ALA A 524 -24.91 -6.71 -4.54
CA ALA A 524 -25.27 -6.49 -3.14
C ALA A 524 -26.16 -7.61 -2.55
N VAL A 525 -26.55 -8.63 -3.34
CA VAL A 525 -27.33 -9.77 -2.81
C VAL A 525 -26.43 -10.69 -1.98
N TRP A 526 -26.83 -10.96 -0.73
CA TRP A 526 -26.17 -11.97 0.10
C TRP A 526 -26.40 -13.38 -0.48
N PRO A 527 -25.38 -14.26 -0.58
CA PRO A 527 -24.04 -14.13 0.01
C PRO A 527 -22.97 -13.48 -0.90
N ILE A 528 -23.29 -13.16 -2.16
CA ILE A 528 -22.35 -12.61 -3.14
C ILE A 528 -21.74 -11.29 -2.66
N SER A 529 -22.54 -10.47 -1.98
CA SER A 529 -22.13 -9.17 -1.45
C SER A 529 -20.90 -9.24 -0.55
N THR A 530 -20.77 -10.29 0.27
CA THR A 530 -19.63 -10.50 1.17
C THR A 530 -18.28 -10.62 0.45
N LEU A 531 -18.27 -10.98 -0.84
CA LEU A 531 -17.06 -11.08 -1.65
C LEU A 531 -16.63 -9.73 -2.23
N PHE A 532 -17.58 -8.84 -2.52
CA PHE A 532 -17.35 -7.61 -3.28
C PHE A 532 -17.52 -6.33 -2.45
N GLU A 533 -17.98 -6.43 -1.21
CA GLU A 533 -18.10 -5.31 -0.28
C GLU A 533 -16.73 -4.85 0.25
N LEU A 534 -16.56 -3.53 0.31
CA LEU A 534 -15.50 -2.85 1.04
C LEU A 534 -16.16 -1.83 1.98
N ASN A 535 -15.95 -1.97 3.30
CA ASN A 535 -16.58 -1.13 4.32
C ASN A 535 -18.13 -1.05 4.20
N GLY A 536 -18.77 -2.16 3.81
CA GLY A 536 -20.23 -2.23 3.64
C GLY A 536 -20.78 -1.63 2.34
N SER A 537 -19.92 -1.26 1.38
CA SER A 537 -20.32 -0.74 0.07
C SER A 537 -19.72 -1.53 -1.10
N VAL A 538 -20.51 -1.75 -2.14
CA VAL A 538 -20.10 -2.40 -3.41
C VAL A 538 -19.61 -1.36 -4.44
N HIS A 539 -19.62 -0.07 -4.09
CA HIS A 539 -19.27 1.01 -5.02
C HIS A 539 -17.84 0.87 -5.56
N GLU A 540 -16.88 0.48 -4.72
CA GLU A 540 -15.49 0.26 -5.14
C GLU A 540 -15.39 -0.85 -6.19
N TRP A 541 -16.18 -1.93 -6.05
CA TRP A 541 -16.26 -3.00 -7.04
C TRP A 541 -16.78 -2.49 -8.39
N TRP A 542 -17.88 -1.73 -8.38
CA TRP A 542 -18.42 -1.10 -9.58
C TRP A 542 -17.40 -0.16 -10.24
N PHE A 543 -16.74 0.68 -9.47
CA PHE A 543 -15.73 1.61 -9.96
C PHE A 543 -14.58 0.87 -10.67
N ARG A 544 -14.03 -0.18 -10.05
CA ARG A 544 -12.93 -0.98 -10.65
C ARG A 544 -13.37 -1.73 -11.89
N TRP A 545 -14.57 -2.31 -11.88
CA TRP A 545 -15.14 -3.01 -13.02
C TRP A 545 -15.40 -2.05 -14.20
N LYS A 546 -15.95 -0.86 -13.93
CA LYS A 546 -16.31 0.17 -14.94
C LYS A 546 -15.09 0.60 -15.76
N LEU A 547 -13.92 0.73 -15.14
CA LEU A 547 -12.71 1.22 -15.80
C LEU A 547 -12.20 0.29 -16.91
N ASP A 548 -12.29 -1.02 -16.73
CA ASP A 548 -11.70 -2.00 -17.66
C ASP A 548 -12.75 -2.89 -18.36
N ARG A 549 -14.01 -2.45 -18.39
CA ARG A 549 -15.18 -3.22 -18.85
C ARG A 549 -15.09 -3.83 -20.26
N PHE A 550 -14.43 -3.17 -21.21
CA PHE A 550 -14.39 -3.63 -22.61
C PHE A 550 -13.14 -4.45 -22.97
N VAL A 551 -12.07 -4.32 -22.18
CA VAL A 551 -10.75 -4.82 -22.59
C VAL A 551 -10.69 -6.34 -22.73
N VAL A 552 -11.46 -7.07 -21.92
CA VAL A 552 -11.50 -8.53 -21.95
C VAL A 552 -12.16 -9.04 -23.23
N ILE A 553 -13.28 -8.42 -23.66
CA ILE A 553 -13.91 -8.75 -24.94
C ILE A 553 -12.95 -8.46 -26.09
N HIS A 554 -12.23 -7.33 -26.06
CA HIS A 554 -11.24 -7.03 -27.07
C HIS A 554 -10.14 -8.09 -27.13
N GLY A 555 -9.68 -8.61 -25.98
CA GLY A 555 -8.76 -9.76 -25.92
C GLY A 555 -9.32 -11.04 -26.55
N MET A 556 -10.59 -11.37 -26.27
CA MET A 556 -11.27 -12.52 -26.88
C MET A 556 -11.45 -12.37 -28.40
N LEU A 557 -11.89 -11.19 -28.85
CA LEU A 557 -12.07 -10.88 -30.26
C LEU A 557 -10.73 -10.91 -31.00
N PHE A 558 -9.69 -10.34 -30.41
CA PHE A 558 -8.34 -10.37 -30.97
C PHE A 558 -7.80 -11.81 -31.09
N ALA A 559 -8.00 -12.64 -30.06
CA ALA A 559 -7.65 -14.06 -30.14
C ALA A 559 -8.38 -14.78 -31.28
N PHE A 560 -9.69 -14.52 -31.44
CA PHE A 560 -10.47 -15.09 -32.54
C PHE A 560 -9.93 -14.65 -33.91
N LEU A 561 -9.70 -13.35 -34.11
CA LEU A 561 -9.15 -12.80 -35.35
C LEU A 561 -7.78 -13.39 -35.66
N TYR A 562 -6.88 -13.45 -34.68
CA TYR A 562 -5.56 -14.07 -34.82
C TYR A 562 -5.65 -15.53 -35.28
N LEU A 563 -6.46 -16.35 -34.60
CA LEU A 563 -6.59 -17.77 -34.91
C LEU A 563 -7.22 -18.02 -36.30
N VAL A 564 -8.13 -17.14 -36.74
CA VAL A 564 -8.69 -17.19 -38.10
C VAL A 564 -7.65 -16.81 -39.15
N LEU A 565 -6.86 -15.75 -38.90
CA LEU A 565 -5.79 -15.30 -39.81
C LEU A 565 -4.66 -16.33 -39.93
N GLN A 566 -4.27 -16.93 -38.80
CA GLN A 566 -3.26 -18.01 -38.75
C GLN A 566 -3.73 -19.19 -39.60
N LYS A 567 -5.00 -19.60 -39.47
CA LYS A 567 -5.56 -20.71 -40.26
C LYS A 567 -5.64 -20.40 -41.76
N ARG A 568 -5.94 -19.15 -42.13
CA ARG A 568 -5.97 -18.71 -43.54
C ARG A 568 -4.57 -18.55 -44.14
N MET A 569 -3.50 -18.86 -43.39
CA MET A 569 -2.10 -18.74 -43.83
C MET A 569 -1.74 -17.34 -44.31
N VAL A 570 -2.41 -16.31 -43.76
CA VAL A 570 -2.12 -14.89 -44.05
C VAL A 570 -0.93 -14.39 -43.24
N LEU A 571 -0.62 -15.08 -42.13
CA LEU A 571 0.47 -14.75 -41.22
C LEU A 571 1.73 -15.54 -41.56
N PHE A 572 2.85 -14.83 -41.74
CA PHE A 572 4.17 -15.43 -41.91
C PHE A 572 4.86 -15.54 -40.54
N GLU A 573 4.90 -16.75 -39.98
CA GLU A 573 5.52 -17.06 -38.67
C GLU A 573 6.95 -17.64 -38.79
N GLY A 574 7.61 -17.42 -39.94
CA GLY A 574 9.00 -17.80 -40.18
C GLY A 574 10.01 -17.07 -39.27
N LYS A 575 11.19 -17.67 -39.09
CA LYS A 575 12.31 -17.05 -38.36
C LYS A 575 12.83 -15.86 -39.18
N GLY A 576 12.75 -14.65 -38.61
CA GLY A 576 13.23 -13.41 -39.24
C GLY A 576 12.23 -12.73 -40.19
N ASP A 577 11.22 -13.44 -40.69
CA ASP A 577 10.20 -12.85 -41.58
C ASP A 577 9.25 -11.92 -40.83
N ALA A 578 8.82 -10.85 -41.51
CA ALA A 578 7.78 -9.97 -41.01
C ALA A 578 6.42 -10.70 -40.96
N LEU A 579 5.58 -10.38 -39.97
CA LEU A 579 4.30 -11.07 -39.73
C LEU A 579 3.35 -11.06 -40.94
N PHE A 580 3.35 -9.97 -41.71
CA PHE A 580 2.59 -9.81 -42.95
C PHE A 580 3.53 -9.48 -44.11
N SER A 581 2.98 -9.37 -45.32
CA SER A 581 3.68 -8.81 -46.48
C SER A 581 4.38 -7.49 -46.09
N PRO A 582 5.64 -7.25 -46.53
CA PRO A 582 6.44 -6.10 -46.10
C PRO A 582 5.72 -4.74 -46.19
N LYS A 583 4.91 -4.52 -47.23
CA LYS A 583 4.12 -3.29 -47.40
C LYS A 583 3.10 -3.11 -46.27
N ILE A 584 2.35 -4.16 -45.95
CA ILE A 584 1.33 -4.15 -44.89
C ILE A 584 2.00 -4.02 -43.52
N SER A 585 3.08 -4.79 -43.30
CA SER A 585 3.86 -4.75 -42.06
C SER A 585 4.39 -3.35 -41.76
N ASN A 586 4.96 -2.64 -42.75
CA ASN A 586 5.47 -1.28 -42.57
C ASN A 586 4.35 -0.26 -42.28
N VAL A 587 3.21 -0.35 -42.96
CA VAL A 587 2.06 0.53 -42.71
C VAL A 587 1.48 0.32 -41.31
N LEU A 588 1.28 -0.94 -40.92
CA LEU A 588 0.77 -1.28 -39.59
C LEU A 588 1.74 -0.88 -38.49
N LEU A 589 3.05 -1.05 -38.70
CA LEU A 589 4.08 -0.64 -37.74
C LEU A 589 4.09 0.89 -37.59
N PHE A 590 4.05 1.65 -38.69
CA PHE A 590 3.97 3.11 -38.65
C PHE A 590 2.72 3.59 -37.90
N LEU A 591 1.54 3.04 -38.24
CA LEU A 591 0.29 3.38 -37.57
C LEU A 591 0.35 3.05 -36.07
N SER A 592 0.97 1.93 -35.71
CA SER A 592 1.13 1.52 -34.30
C SER A 592 2.04 2.48 -33.53
N VAL A 593 3.16 2.91 -34.12
CA VAL A 593 4.07 3.88 -33.48
C VAL A 593 3.41 5.25 -33.32
N VAL A 594 2.74 5.75 -34.37
CA VAL A 594 1.99 7.01 -34.31
C VAL A 594 0.89 6.96 -33.26
N SER A 595 0.17 5.84 -33.18
CA SER A 595 -0.86 5.62 -32.17
C SER A 595 -0.27 5.61 -30.75
N PHE A 596 0.87 4.94 -30.56
CA PHE A 596 1.55 4.85 -29.27
C PHE A 596 2.00 6.24 -28.74
N ILE A 597 2.53 7.06 -29.65
CA ILE A 597 2.96 8.44 -29.33
C ILE A 597 1.75 9.34 -29.06
N THR A 598 0.72 9.28 -29.92
CA THR A 598 -0.50 10.09 -29.76
C THR A 598 -1.18 9.82 -28.41
N TYR A 599 -1.25 8.55 -27.97
CA TYR A 599 -1.77 8.21 -26.64
C TYR A 599 -0.95 8.86 -25.51
N SER A 600 0.38 8.82 -25.63
CA SER A 600 1.29 9.38 -24.62
C SER A 600 1.15 10.90 -24.50
N ILE A 601 0.95 11.58 -25.64
CA ILE A 601 0.65 13.03 -25.69
C ILE A 601 -0.69 13.31 -25.02
N TRP A 602 -1.75 12.57 -25.39
CA TRP A 602 -3.08 12.72 -24.79
C TRP A 602 -3.06 12.51 -23.27
N ALA A 603 -2.38 11.46 -22.79
CA ALA A 603 -2.21 11.18 -21.36
C ALA A 603 -1.47 12.32 -20.63
N SER A 604 -0.58 13.02 -21.32
CA SER A 604 0.15 14.18 -20.80
C SER A 604 -0.67 15.48 -20.78
N SER A 605 -1.64 15.60 -21.70
CA SER A 605 -2.54 16.76 -21.79
C SER A 605 -3.78 16.67 -20.90
N CYS A 606 -3.97 15.56 -20.19
CA CYS A 606 -5.13 15.35 -19.34
C CYS A 606 -5.09 16.24 -18.09
N LYS A 607 -6.23 16.83 -17.72
CA LYS A 607 -6.32 17.80 -16.60
C LYS A 607 -6.71 17.14 -15.28
N THR A 608 -7.65 16.20 -15.31
CA THR A 608 -8.22 15.58 -14.10
C THR A 608 -8.28 14.06 -14.20
N LYS A 609 -8.14 13.37 -13.06
CA LYS A 609 -8.26 11.89 -12.99
C LYS A 609 -9.62 11.39 -13.43
N THR A 610 -10.69 12.13 -13.12
CA THR A 610 -12.07 11.76 -13.44
C THR A 610 -12.31 11.71 -14.94
N GLU A 611 -12.00 12.79 -15.66
CA GLU A 611 -12.14 12.89 -17.13
C GLU A 611 -11.31 11.81 -17.85
N CYS A 612 -10.06 11.62 -17.41
CA CYS A 612 -9.17 10.60 -17.94
C CYS A 612 -9.72 9.17 -17.75
N ASN A 613 -10.25 8.88 -16.56
CA ASN A 613 -10.82 7.58 -16.23
C ASN A 613 -12.09 7.27 -17.03
N GLU A 614 -12.85 8.28 -17.45
CA GLU A 614 -14.03 8.09 -18.30
C GLU A 614 -13.67 7.67 -19.73
N MET A 615 -12.57 8.20 -20.26
CA MET A 615 -12.08 7.91 -21.61
C MET A 615 -11.27 6.61 -21.70
N HIS A 616 -10.59 6.21 -20.61
CA HIS A 616 -9.73 5.02 -20.53
C HIS A 616 -10.36 3.72 -21.08
N PRO A 617 -11.61 3.34 -20.75
CA PRO A 617 -12.23 2.11 -21.25
C PRO A 617 -12.28 2.01 -22.78
N TYR A 618 -12.33 3.15 -23.49
CA TYR A 618 -12.46 3.22 -24.94
C TYR A 618 -11.10 3.28 -25.65
N ILE A 619 -10.15 4.01 -25.06
CA ILE A 619 -8.85 4.30 -25.70
C ILE A 619 -7.80 3.24 -25.37
N SER A 620 -7.88 2.59 -24.19
CA SER A 620 -6.84 1.66 -23.72
C SER A 620 -6.53 0.51 -24.68
N VAL A 621 -7.53 -0.03 -25.39
CA VAL A 621 -7.35 -1.11 -26.36
C VAL A 621 -6.43 -0.70 -27.51
N VAL A 622 -6.50 0.55 -27.96
CA VAL A 622 -5.70 1.06 -29.06
C VAL A 622 -4.22 0.99 -28.70
N GLN A 623 -3.87 1.38 -27.47
CA GLN A 623 -2.50 1.31 -26.97
C GLN A 623 -1.99 -0.13 -26.81
N ILE A 624 -2.85 -1.04 -26.34
CA ILE A 624 -2.51 -2.46 -26.19
C ILE A 624 -2.24 -3.09 -27.56
N LEU A 625 -3.10 -2.84 -28.55
CA LEU A 625 -2.93 -3.35 -29.91
C LEU A 625 -1.67 -2.78 -30.57
N ALA A 626 -1.42 -1.47 -30.42
CA ALA A 626 -0.21 -0.83 -30.92
C ALA A 626 1.06 -1.50 -30.35
N PHE A 627 1.11 -1.75 -29.03
CA PHE A 627 2.23 -2.46 -28.40
C PHE A 627 2.41 -3.87 -28.96
N ILE A 628 1.33 -4.64 -29.07
CA ILE A 628 1.38 -6.01 -29.60
C ILE A 628 1.95 -6.02 -31.03
N LEU A 629 1.49 -5.10 -31.89
CA LEU A 629 1.96 -4.99 -33.27
C LEU A 629 3.43 -4.57 -33.35
N ILE A 630 3.85 -3.56 -32.58
CA ILE A 630 5.27 -3.13 -32.51
C ILE A 630 6.18 -4.30 -32.09
N ARG A 631 5.75 -5.09 -31.10
CA ARG A 631 6.53 -6.20 -30.54
C ARG A 631 6.61 -7.43 -31.46
N ASN A 632 5.59 -7.67 -32.30
CA ASN A 632 5.43 -8.93 -33.05
C ASN A 632 5.50 -8.80 -34.59
N ILE A 633 5.35 -7.61 -35.17
CA ILE A 633 5.49 -7.42 -36.63
C ILE A 633 6.94 -7.70 -37.07
N PRO A 634 7.99 -7.14 -36.42
CA PRO A 634 9.37 -7.42 -36.81
C PRO A 634 9.76 -8.86 -36.42
N GLY A 635 10.20 -9.65 -37.40
CA GLY A 635 10.57 -11.05 -37.18
C GLY A 635 11.73 -11.25 -36.19
N TYR A 636 12.68 -10.30 -36.14
CA TYR A 636 13.77 -10.32 -35.16
C TYR A 636 13.25 -10.18 -33.73
N ALA A 637 12.34 -9.23 -33.49
CA ALA A 637 11.76 -8.99 -32.18
C ALA A 637 11.00 -10.24 -31.75
N ARG A 638 10.21 -10.84 -32.64
CA ARG A 638 9.45 -12.05 -32.33
C ARG A 638 10.33 -13.26 -31.97
N SER A 639 11.58 -13.27 -32.40
CA SER A 639 12.53 -14.38 -32.18
C SER A 639 13.36 -14.24 -30.91
N VAL A 640 13.25 -13.11 -30.18
CA VAL A 640 14.02 -12.82 -28.97
C VAL A 640 13.07 -12.46 -27.82
N TYR A 641 13.42 -12.82 -26.59
CA TYR A 641 12.71 -12.42 -25.38
C TYR A 641 13.67 -12.14 -24.23
N SER A 642 13.25 -11.38 -23.21
CA SER A 642 14.06 -11.16 -22.00
C SER A 642 13.77 -12.24 -20.96
N SER A 643 14.77 -13.05 -20.61
CA SER A 643 14.63 -14.11 -19.62
C SER A 643 14.47 -13.55 -18.19
N PHE A 644 15.09 -12.40 -17.93
CA PHE A 644 14.89 -11.63 -16.69
C PHE A 644 13.42 -11.26 -16.50
N PHE A 645 12.81 -10.58 -17.48
CA PHE A 645 11.38 -10.22 -17.37
C PHE A 645 10.49 -11.46 -17.37
N ALA A 646 10.78 -12.48 -18.19
CA ALA A 646 9.98 -13.70 -18.22
C ALA A 646 9.97 -14.42 -16.86
N TRP A 647 11.08 -14.38 -16.10
CA TRP A 647 11.13 -14.92 -14.75
C TRP A 647 10.17 -14.19 -13.79
N PHE A 648 10.22 -12.86 -13.77
CA PHE A 648 9.28 -12.04 -12.99
C PHE A 648 7.82 -12.24 -13.43
N GLY A 649 7.58 -12.49 -14.71
CA GLY A 649 6.25 -12.79 -15.25
C GLY A 649 5.63 -14.08 -14.74
N LYS A 650 6.44 -15.09 -14.38
CA LYS A 650 5.96 -16.36 -13.82
C LYS A 650 5.42 -16.23 -12.39
N ILE A 651 5.95 -15.25 -11.64
CA ILE A 651 5.62 -14.96 -10.23
C ILE A 651 4.89 -13.61 -10.08
N SER A 652 4.31 -13.08 -11.15
CA SER A 652 3.79 -11.70 -11.17
C SER A 652 2.63 -11.45 -10.22
N LEU A 653 1.75 -12.46 -10.05
CA LEU A 653 0.60 -12.38 -9.16
C LEU A 653 1.05 -12.31 -7.70
N GLU A 654 1.99 -13.16 -7.32
CA GLU A 654 2.56 -13.22 -5.98
C GLU A 654 3.28 -11.91 -5.65
N LEU A 655 4.07 -11.37 -6.58
CA LEU A 655 4.69 -10.05 -6.44
C LEU A 655 3.65 -8.93 -6.25
N PHE A 656 2.57 -8.94 -7.03
CA PHE A 656 1.51 -7.95 -6.92
C PHE A 656 0.85 -7.97 -5.53
N ILE A 657 0.65 -9.15 -4.96
CA ILE A 657 -0.02 -9.29 -3.66
C ILE A 657 0.94 -9.01 -2.50
N CYS A 658 2.17 -9.51 -2.56
CA CYS A 658 3.15 -9.36 -1.49
C CYS A 658 3.57 -7.89 -1.26
N GLN A 659 3.45 -7.02 -2.29
CA GLN A 659 3.82 -5.61 -2.16
C GLN A 659 3.03 -4.92 -1.04
N TYR A 660 1.78 -5.33 -0.80
CA TYR A 660 0.89 -4.75 0.21
C TYR A 660 1.37 -4.94 1.65
N HIS A 661 2.24 -5.93 1.90
CA HIS A 661 2.65 -6.31 3.26
C HIS A 661 4.17 -6.28 3.50
N ILE A 662 4.99 -6.19 2.44
CA ILE A 662 6.45 -6.11 2.58
C ILE A 662 6.98 -4.72 2.26
N TRP A 663 6.52 -4.11 1.16
CA TRP A 663 6.98 -2.79 0.75
C TRP A 663 6.05 -1.68 1.22
N LEU A 664 4.76 -1.89 1.03
CA LEU A 664 3.74 -0.92 1.39
C LEU A 664 3.26 -1.19 2.82
N ALA A 665 2.90 -0.11 3.52
CA ALA A 665 2.32 -0.15 4.85
C ALA A 665 1.12 0.80 4.93
N ALA A 666 0.32 0.65 5.99
CA ALA A 666 -0.84 1.52 6.28
C ALA A 666 -1.78 1.68 5.09
N ASP A 667 -2.34 0.55 4.64
CA ASP A 667 -3.29 0.49 3.53
C ASP A 667 -2.77 1.18 2.25
N THR A 668 -1.52 0.91 1.91
CA THR A 668 -0.76 1.41 0.75
C THR A 668 -0.30 2.86 0.81
N LYS A 669 -0.51 3.56 1.92
CA LYS A 669 -0.16 4.98 2.03
C LYS A 669 1.30 5.20 2.44
N GLY A 670 1.90 4.26 3.16
CA GLY A 670 3.30 4.33 3.59
C GLY A 670 4.19 3.26 2.97
N ILE A 671 5.49 3.36 3.27
CA ILE A 671 6.54 2.39 2.98
C ILE A 671 7.01 1.79 4.31
N LEU A 672 7.26 0.48 4.32
CA LEU A 672 7.82 -0.21 5.48
C LEU A 672 9.32 0.04 5.61
N VAL A 673 9.78 0.36 6.83
CA VAL A 673 11.19 0.58 7.15
C VAL A 673 11.69 -0.54 8.05
N LEU A 674 12.46 -1.45 7.45
CA LEU A 674 13.15 -2.55 8.13
C LEU A 674 14.46 -2.09 8.78
N ILE A 675 15.20 -1.20 8.11
CA ILE A 675 16.49 -0.68 8.58
C ILE A 675 16.40 0.85 8.70
N PRO A 676 16.30 1.41 9.91
CA PRO A 676 16.22 2.85 10.11
C PRO A 676 17.54 3.55 9.75
N GLY A 677 17.47 4.80 9.29
CA GLY A 677 18.63 5.65 9.03
C GLY A 677 19.30 5.50 7.65
N ASN A 678 19.08 4.40 6.91
CA ASN A 678 19.63 4.22 5.55
C ASN A 678 18.57 3.74 4.53
N PRO A 679 17.96 4.67 3.77
CA PRO A 679 16.89 4.34 2.82
C PRO A 679 17.30 3.41 1.68
N SER A 680 18.52 3.58 1.14
CA SER A 680 19.02 2.77 0.02
C SER A 680 19.20 1.31 0.45
N LEU A 681 19.76 1.10 1.64
CA LEU A 681 19.93 -0.24 2.21
C LEU A 681 18.58 -0.87 2.56
N ASN A 682 17.63 -0.08 3.10
CA ASN A 682 16.27 -0.56 3.37
C ASN A 682 15.58 -1.05 2.09
N ILE A 683 15.65 -0.30 1.00
CA ILE A 683 15.07 -0.70 -0.29
C ILE A 683 15.76 -1.96 -0.82
N LEU A 684 17.09 -2.05 -0.76
CA LEU A 684 17.83 -3.22 -1.25
C LEU A 684 17.44 -4.50 -0.49
N VAL A 685 17.48 -4.47 0.84
CA VAL A 685 17.18 -5.62 1.69
C VAL A 685 15.71 -6.01 1.59
N SER A 686 14.80 -5.04 1.67
CA SER A 686 13.37 -5.31 1.53
C SER A 686 13.02 -5.87 0.15
N THR A 687 13.66 -5.39 -0.93
CA THR A 687 13.49 -5.93 -2.29
C THR A 687 13.95 -7.37 -2.39
N PHE A 688 15.10 -7.71 -1.80
CA PHE A 688 15.60 -9.08 -1.80
C PHE A 688 14.64 -10.03 -1.08
N ILE A 689 14.23 -9.68 0.15
CA ILE A 689 13.25 -10.45 0.93
C ILE A 689 11.94 -10.59 0.15
N PHE A 690 11.45 -9.49 -0.43
CA PHE A 690 10.21 -9.45 -1.19
C PHE A 690 10.21 -10.42 -2.38
N VAL A 691 11.28 -10.43 -3.17
CA VAL A 691 11.41 -11.32 -4.33
C VAL A 691 11.54 -12.78 -3.90
N CYS A 692 12.33 -13.08 -2.87
CA CYS A 692 12.46 -14.43 -2.32
C CYS A 692 11.12 -14.97 -1.80
N VAL A 693 10.36 -14.16 -1.06
CA VAL A 693 9.05 -14.55 -0.52
C VAL A 693 8.04 -14.79 -1.65
N ALA A 694 7.96 -13.91 -2.66
CA ALA A 694 7.07 -14.10 -3.79
C ALA A 694 7.38 -15.39 -4.57
N HIS A 695 8.67 -15.70 -4.74
CA HIS A 695 9.11 -16.94 -5.36
C HIS A 695 8.69 -18.18 -4.56
N GLU A 696 8.95 -18.20 -3.24
CA GLU A 696 8.56 -19.32 -2.36
C GLU A 696 7.05 -19.54 -2.34
N ILE A 697 6.25 -18.46 -2.27
CA ILE A 697 4.77 -18.57 -2.32
C ILE A 697 4.32 -19.20 -3.63
N SER A 698 4.96 -18.87 -4.76
CA SER A 698 4.60 -19.45 -6.05
C SER A 698 4.83 -20.95 -6.08
N LEU A 699 5.94 -21.43 -5.51
CA LEU A 699 6.23 -22.86 -5.36
C LEU A 699 5.19 -23.54 -4.46
N ILE A 700 4.95 -22.99 -3.26
CA ILE A 700 3.96 -23.51 -2.30
C ILE A 700 2.57 -23.61 -2.94
N THR A 701 2.15 -22.58 -3.67
CA THR A 701 0.84 -22.55 -4.33
C THR A 701 0.71 -23.65 -5.39
N ASN A 702 1.77 -23.89 -6.17
CA ASN A 702 1.79 -24.95 -7.17
C ASN A 702 1.77 -26.35 -6.54
N ASP A 703 2.50 -26.57 -5.45
CA ASP A 703 2.53 -27.85 -4.73
C ASP A 703 1.16 -28.14 -4.08
N LEU A 704 0.58 -27.15 -3.42
CA LEU A 704 -0.74 -27.28 -2.79
C LEU A 704 -1.86 -27.48 -3.82
N ALA A 705 -1.78 -26.83 -4.99
CA ALA A 705 -2.76 -27.02 -6.06
C ALA A 705 -2.83 -28.49 -6.52
N GLN A 706 -1.68 -29.18 -6.58
CA GLN A 706 -1.63 -30.59 -7.00
C GLN A 706 -2.22 -31.55 -5.96
N VAL A 707 -2.14 -31.20 -4.67
CA VAL A 707 -2.64 -32.02 -3.56
C VAL A 707 -4.13 -31.79 -3.31
N ILE A 708 -4.54 -30.52 -3.29
CA ILE A 708 -5.89 -30.10 -2.91
C ILE A 708 -6.90 -30.42 -4.01
N ILE A 709 -6.50 -30.31 -5.28
CA ILE A 709 -7.37 -30.46 -6.44
C ILE A 709 -7.12 -31.84 -7.07
N PRO A 710 -7.92 -32.87 -6.74
CA PRO A 710 -7.75 -34.18 -7.33
C PRO A 710 -8.18 -34.16 -8.81
N LYS A 711 -7.49 -34.94 -9.64
CA LYS A 711 -7.86 -35.14 -11.06
C LYS A 711 -9.19 -35.88 -11.22
N ASP A 712 -9.58 -36.67 -10.24
CA ASP A 712 -10.87 -37.35 -10.23
C ASP A 712 -12.00 -36.35 -9.91
N ASN A 713 -12.93 -36.20 -10.86
CA ASN A 713 -14.06 -35.29 -10.76
C ASN A 713 -15.00 -35.63 -9.59
N VAL A 714 -15.16 -36.91 -9.22
CA VAL A 714 -16.04 -37.31 -8.11
C VAL A 714 -15.40 -36.91 -6.78
N ALA A 715 -14.12 -37.21 -6.60
CA ALA A 715 -13.36 -36.76 -5.44
C ALA A 715 -13.31 -35.22 -5.35
N LEU A 716 -13.15 -34.53 -6.49
CA LEU A 716 -13.15 -33.08 -6.56
C LEU A 716 -14.49 -32.50 -6.11
N LEU A 717 -15.61 -33.02 -6.63
CA LEU A 717 -16.95 -32.55 -6.29
C LEU A 717 -17.27 -32.78 -4.81
N LYS A 718 -16.87 -33.92 -4.25
CA LYS A 718 -17.00 -34.18 -2.80
C LYS A 718 -16.22 -33.17 -1.96
N ARG A 719 -14.97 -32.86 -2.34
CA ARG A 719 -14.14 -31.85 -1.65
C ARG A 719 -14.73 -30.44 -1.77
N LEU A 720 -15.18 -30.05 -2.96
CA LEU A 720 -15.84 -28.76 -3.18
C LEU A 720 -17.14 -28.66 -2.39
N GLY A 721 -17.95 -29.72 -2.35
CA GLY A 721 -19.16 -29.78 -1.53
C GLY A 721 -18.86 -29.62 -0.04
N ALA A 722 -17.84 -30.32 0.47
CA ALA A 722 -17.41 -30.20 1.87
C ALA A 722 -16.93 -28.77 2.21
N VAL A 723 -16.10 -28.17 1.34
CA VAL A 723 -15.66 -26.77 1.50
C VAL A 723 -16.85 -25.82 1.45
N GLY A 724 -17.77 -26.01 0.49
CA GLY A 724 -18.97 -25.19 0.32
C GLY A 724 -19.87 -25.21 1.55
N VAL A 725 -20.18 -26.41 2.09
CA VAL A 725 -20.97 -26.59 3.31
C VAL A 725 -20.29 -25.94 4.51
N PHE A 726 -18.97 -26.11 4.64
CA PHE A 726 -18.19 -25.48 5.70
C PHE A 726 -18.24 -23.94 5.61
N THR A 727 -17.98 -23.38 4.43
CA THR A 727 -18.05 -21.93 4.22
C THR A 727 -19.45 -21.36 4.44
N LEU A 728 -20.49 -22.06 3.99
CA LEU A 728 -21.88 -21.65 4.22
C LEU A 728 -22.22 -21.69 5.72
N GLY A 729 -21.80 -22.73 6.43
CA GLY A 729 -21.95 -22.83 7.88
C GLY A 729 -21.28 -21.67 8.62
N VAL A 730 -20.04 -21.32 8.24
CA VAL A 730 -19.30 -20.17 8.80
C VAL A 730 -20.01 -18.84 8.49
N LEU A 731 -20.48 -18.65 7.25
CA LEU A 731 -21.18 -17.43 6.83
C LEU A 731 -22.52 -17.26 7.58
N LEU A 732 -23.26 -18.34 7.81
CA LEU A 732 -24.51 -18.33 8.57
C LEU A 732 -24.27 -18.01 10.05
N LEU A 733 -23.24 -18.59 10.66
CA LEU A 733 -22.84 -18.27 12.04
C LEU A 733 -22.40 -16.81 12.20
N SER A 734 -21.65 -16.28 11.22
CA SER A 734 -21.23 -14.88 11.20
C SER A 734 -22.42 -13.92 11.11
N ARG A 735 -23.49 -14.28 10.38
CA ARG A 735 -24.71 -13.48 10.28
C ARG A 735 -25.51 -13.46 11.59
N GLY A 736 -25.55 -14.59 12.29
CA GLY A 736 -26.18 -14.68 13.62
C GLY A 736 -25.57 -13.71 14.64
N SER A 737 -24.25 -13.47 14.57
CA SER A 737 -23.54 -12.54 15.46
C SER A 737 -23.74 -11.06 15.12
N HIS A 738 -24.09 -10.72 13.89
CA HIS A 738 -24.35 -9.32 13.49
C HIS A 738 -25.74 -8.84 13.91
N ASN A 739 -26.73 -9.74 14.00
CA ASN A 739 -28.08 -9.40 14.45
C ASN A 739 -28.19 -9.19 15.96
N THR A 740 -27.19 -9.60 16.76
CA THR A 740 -27.21 -9.46 18.23
C THR A 740 -26.55 -8.17 18.76
N HIS A 741 -25.87 -7.40 17.91
CA HIS A 741 -25.25 -6.12 18.30
C HIS A 741 -26.08 -4.88 17.93
N GLY A 742 -27.31 -5.07 17.44
CA GLY A 742 -28.25 -4.01 17.09
C GLY A 742 -29.53 -4.02 17.93
N ALA A 743 -29.52 -4.63 19.11
CA ALA A 743 -30.61 -4.58 20.10
C ALA A 743 -30.15 -3.83 21.35
#